data_AF-A0A6J1G6D1-F1
#
_entry.id   AF-A0A6J1G6D1-F1
#
_cell.length_a   1.000
_cell.length_b   1.000
_cell.length_c   1.000
_cell.angle_alpha   90.00
_cell.angle_beta   90.00
_cell.angle_gamma   90.00
#
_symmetry.space_group_name_H-M   'P 1'
#
loop_
_entity.id
_entity.type
_entity.pdbx_description
1 polymer ?
#
loop_
_entity_poly.entity_id
_entity_poly.type
_entity_poly.pdbx_seq_one_letter_code
_entity_poly.pdbx_strand_id
1 'polypeptide(L)'
;MENHNSVIGIREYALEQGAQAYAVDIEDTERDAFTGNIVSVQVTKHQMLRRNEAKFLAKNHTGSAYNLFAFPSECNFSGLKFSLELVKTVKEDSIRYSDGSPSSNGHWKVLIDAAKGCATEPPDLSKYPADFVVFSFYKLFGYPTGLGALIVHTDAAKLLKKTYFSGGTVAASIADIDFVKQREGIEELFEDGTIPFLSIASLCHGFKILNSLTIPAISRHTSSLATYLRNVLAALRHENGTRVCTLYGSCSSKTLCNKMGPLVSFNLRRPDGSWVGHREVEKLASLYSIQLRTGCFCNPGACAKYLDLSHLDLVTNIEAGHICWDDNDIINGKPSGAVRVSLGYMSTYEDVKQKFIDFVTSSFVSTPTHSRDLQFCGRSIPFTDTGFESRYSAFGVDLKSITVYPIKSCAGFSTDRWPLSSRGLLYDREWLLQSLTGETLTQKKVPEMCLIHTYIDLSQGILFINSPRCKEGLQIILNSNSSNGKREEISLRGQIYQVQGYDKEVDTWFSAAIGRPCTLLRHLSSSHCVSLDERDSVGTCRESRTCLNFSNEAQFLLISEESVSDLNNRLNSTDVGKDVRRTSVQVNPMRFRPNLVISGGRPYAEDEWINIKIGNKFFRSLGGCNRCQMINFSTDAEQVLKTNEPLATLASYRRVKQGKILFGILLRYECEAEEGNSNNSWLRVGESITPDSKQLRDTHRIHTDMAACQVGKSSR
;
A
#
# COMPACT_ATOMS: atom_id res chain seq x y z
N MET A 1 14.20 19.29 14.03
CA MET A 1 13.87 18.65 12.74
C MET A 1 12.71 17.67 12.83
N GLU A 2 12.46 17.05 13.98
CA GLU A 2 11.54 15.91 14.13
C GLU A 2 10.06 16.31 14.38
N ASN A 3 9.61 17.42 13.80
CA ASN A 3 8.26 17.95 13.98
C ASN A 3 7.24 17.35 12.99
N HIS A 4 6.00 17.24 13.42
CA HIS A 4 4.89 16.84 12.54
C HIS A 4 4.61 17.92 11.48
N ASN A 5 4.07 17.51 10.33
CA ASN A 5 3.69 18.41 9.23
C ASN A 5 2.82 19.60 9.67
N SER A 6 1.96 19.42 10.68
CA SER A 6 1.13 20.51 11.22
C SER A 6 1.99 21.62 11.84
N VAL A 7 3.04 21.27 12.59
CA VAL A 7 3.98 22.26 13.17
C VAL A 7 4.82 22.90 12.07
N ILE A 8 5.22 22.13 11.05
CA ILE A 8 5.89 22.68 9.87
C ILE A 8 4.95 23.66 9.14
N GLY A 9 3.65 23.40 9.10
CA GLY A 9 2.65 24.30 8.52
C GLY A 9 2.54 25.65 9.25
N ILE A 10 2.69 25.68 10.59
CA ILE A 10 2.70 26.93 11.37
C ILE A 10 3.79 27.88 10.85
N ARG A 11 4.95 27.33 10.46
CA ARG A 11 6.06 28.09 9.87
C ARG A 11 5.65 28.88 8.64
N GLU A 12 4.75 28.34 7.81
CA GLU A 12 4.36 28.95 6.54
C GLU A 12 3.63 30.29 6.79
N TYR A 13 2.72 30.33 7.76
CA TYR A 13 2.07 31.58 8.19
C TYR A 13 3.07 32.63 8.67
N ALA A 14 4.09 32.21 9.42
CA ALA A 14 5.13 33.10 9.91
C ALA A 14 5.99 33.66 8.77
N LEU A 15 6.41 32.82 7.83
CA LEU A 15 7.21 33.20 6.67
C LEU A 15 6.47 34.15 5.72
N GLU A 16 5.16 33.94 5.51
CA GLU A 16 4.31 34.80 4.69
C GLU A 16 4.25 36.24 5.24
N GLN A 17 4.24 36.39 6.56
CA GLN A 17 4.23 37.68 7.25
C GLN A 17 5.65 38.29 7.42
N GLY A 18 6.67 37.65 6.85
CA GLY A 18 8.06 38.14 6.84
C GLY A 18 8.87 37.83 8.10
N ALA A 19 8.40 36.90 8.95
CA ALA A 19 9.18 36.39 10.06
C ALA A 19 10.30 35.45 9.57
N GLN A 20 11.35 35.31 10.39
CA GLN A 20 12.41 34.33 10.17
C GLN A 20 12.04 33.00 10.81
N ALA A 21 12.38 31.88 10.16
CA ALA A 21 12.19 30.57 10.75
C ALA A 21 13.37 29.65 10.47
N TYR A 22 13.73 28.82 11.44
CA TYR A 22 14.76 27.79 11.29
C TYR A 22 14.39 26.56 12.11
N ALA A 23 14.86 25.39 11.67
CA ALA A 23 14.73 24.16 12.43
C ALA A 23 15.93 24.00 13.36
N VAL A 24 15.73 23.27 14.46
CA VAL A 24 16.81 22.90 15.38
C VAL A 24 16.88 21.39 15.58
N ASP A 25 18.08 20.87 15.78
CA ASP A 25 18.29 19.55 16.38
C ASP A 25 18.65 19.71 17.85
N ILE A 26 18.14 18.78 18.65
CA ILE A 26 18.26 18.79 20.11
C ILE A 26 18.96 17.50 20.50
N GLU A 27 20.11 17.62 21.16
CA GLU A 27 20.89 16.50 21.69
C GLU A 27 21.07 16.67 23.21
N ASP A 28 20.81 15.59 23.96
CA ASP A 28 20.99 15.57 25.42
C ASP A 28 22.45 15.23 25.74
N THR A 29 23.21 16.18 26.29
CA THR A 29 24.67 16.02 26.51
C THR A 29 25.03 15.49 27.89
N GLU A 30 24.33 15.87 28.97
CA GLU A 30 24.67 15.44 30.34
C GLU A 30 23.42 15.18 31.21
N ARG A 31 23.49 14.16 32.07
CA ARG A 31 22.46 13.85 33.08
C ARG A 31 23.04 13.89 34.48
N ASP A 32 22.28 14.46 35.39
CA ASP A 32 22.55 14.37 36.82
C ASP A 32 22.35 12.92 37.28
N ALA A 33 23.39 12.32 37.84
CA ALA A 33 23.42 10.91 38.24
C ALA A 33 22.42 10.56 39.36
N PHE A 34 21.94 11.56 40.12
CA PHE A 34 21.01 11.35 41.25
C PHE A 34 19.56 11.65 40.89
N THR A 35 19.29 12.66 40.07
CA THR A 35 17.92 13.08 39.73
C THR A 35 17.45 12.62 38.35
N GLY A 36 18.38 12.22 37.47
CA GLY A 36 18.10 11.87 36.08
C GLY A 36 17.71 13.08 35.21
N ASN A 37 17.76 14.30 35.75
CA ASN A 37 17.46 15.53 35.03
C ASN A 37 18.57 15.87 34.03
N ILE A 38 18.20 16.49 32.92
CA ILE A 38 19.13 16.93 31.89
C ILE A 38 19.83 18.19 32.38
N VAL A 39 21.17 18.15 32.45
CA VAL A 39 22.02 19.23 32.96
C VAL A 39 22.36 20.22 31.85
N SER A 40 22.48 19.73 30.61
CA SER A 40 22.76 20.56 29.44
C SER A 40 22.12 19.96 28.19
N VAL A 41 21.59 20.84 27.33
CA VAL A 41 21.03 20.52 26.02
C VAL A 41 21.87 21.23 24.97
N GLN A 42 22.37 20.48 23.99
CA GLN A 42 23.02 21.04 22.81
C GLN A 42 21.98 21.24 21.71
N VAL A 43 21.92 22.47 21.19
CA VAL A 43 20.97 22.85 20.13
C VAL A 43 21.73 23.25 18.89
N THR A 44 21.58 22.50 17.81
CA THR A 44 22.20 22.79 16.52
C THR A 44 21.18 23.46 15.60
N LYS A 45 21.50 24.65 15.09
CA LYS A 45 20.62 25.42 14.20
C LYS A 45 20.82 25.01 12.75
N HIS A 46 19.72 24.84 12.03
CA HIS A 46 19.71 24.67 10.57
C HIS A 46 19.60 26.02 9.85
N GLN A 47 19.71 25.98 8.53
CA GLN A 47 19.62 27.17 7.68
C GLN A 47 18.37 28.03 7.99
N MET A 48 18.59 29.34 8.13
CA MET A 48 17.54 30.31 8.35
C MET A 48 16.75 30.56 7.06
N LEU A 49 15.42 30.48 7.15
CA LEU A 49 14.50 30.72 6.06
C LEU A 49 13.86 32.10 6.19
N ARG A 50 13.78 32.82 5.07
CA ARG A 50 13.06 34.08 4.91
C ARG A 50 12.49 34.16 3.50
N ARG A 51 11.19 34.41 3.35
CA ARG A 51 10.53 34.52 2.04
C ARG A 51 10.16 35.95 1.68
N ASN A 52 9.60 36.68 2.64
CA ASN A 52 9.16 38.06 2.46
C ASN A 52 9.94 39.00 3.39
N GLU A 53 10.08 40.26 2.99
CA GLU A 53 10.41 41.32 3.92
C GLU A 53 9.18 41.62 4.79
N ALA A 54 9.40 41.89 6.07
CA ALA A 54 8.32 42.18 6.99
C ALA A 54 7.62 43.45 6.53
N LYS A 55 6.34 43.35 6.15
CA LYS A 55 5.50 44.49 5.76
C LYS A 55 5.10 45.30 6.99
N PHE A 56 6.05 45.86 7.72
CA PHE A 56 5.74 46.83 8.76
C PHE A 56 5.58 48.21 8.13
N LEU A 57 4.34 48.72 8.17
CA LEU A 57 4.06 50.15 8.07
C LEU A 57 4.85 50.87 9.18
N ALA A 58 5.58 51.92 8.81
CA ALA A 58 6.43 52.73 9.68
C ALA A 58 5.66 53.47 10.78
N LYS A 59 5.09 52.73 11.75
CA LYS A 59 4.53 53.28 12.99
C LYS A 59 5.02 52.47 14.20
N ASN A 60 5.88 53.13 14.97
CA ASN A 60 6.25 52.92 16.38
C ASN A 60 6.94 51.58 16.75
N HIS A 61 8.28 51.62 16.78
CA HIS A 61 9.17 50.60 17.37
C HIS A 61 9.14 50.54 18.92
N THR A 62 7.96 50.63 19.55
CA THR A 62 7.83 50.49 21.02
C THR A 62 7.32 49.12 21.47
N GLY A 63 7.03 48.20 20.53
CA GLY A 63 6.54 46.85 20.84
C GLY A 63 7.66 45.83 21.06
N SER A 64 7.52 44.99 22.08
CA SER A 64 8.34 43.80 22.30
C SER A 64 8.14 42.77 21.18
N ALA A 65 9.23 42.20 20.62
CA ALA A 65 9.16 41.12 19.65
C ALA A 65 8.80 39.79 20.34
N TYR A 66 7.96 38.96 19.72
CA TYR A 66 7.58 37.63 20.23
C TYR A 66 8.15 36.53 19.34
N ASN A 67 8.71 35.50 19.96
CA ASN A 67 9.26 34.32 19.28
C ASN A 67 8.46 33.07 19.70
N LEU A 68 8.30 32.10 18.80
CA LEU A 68 7.63 30.82 19.09
C LEU A 68 8.60 29.66 18.93
N PHE A 69 8.75 28.86 19.98
CA PHE A 69 9.45 27.59 19.96
C PHE A 69 8.44 26.44 20.04
N ALA A 70 8.42 25.58 19.01
CA ALA A 70 7.49 24.46 18.93
C ALA A 70 8.24 23.13 18.81
N PHE A 71 7.90 22.18 19.68
CA PHE A 71 8.51 20.84 19.69
C PHE A 71 7.48 19.76 20.05
N PRO A 72 7.68 18.50 19.61
CA PRO A 72 6.77 17.42 19.93
C PRO A 72 7.13 16.83 21.29
N SER A 73 6.13 16.56 22.12
CA SER A 73 6.32 15.73 23.32
C SER A 73 6.82 14.32 22.97
N GLU A 74 6.34 13.74 21.86
CA GLU A 74 6.76 12.46 21.33
C GLU A 74 6.85 12.50 19.80
N CYS A 75 8.00 12.10 19.25
CA CYS A 75 8.23 12.02 17.82
C CYS A 75 7.29 11.02 17.14
N ASN A 76 6.60 11.44 16.08
CA ASN A 76 5.72 10.57 15.31
C ASN A 76 6.45 9.45 14.57
N PHE A 77 7.75 9.64 14.28
CA PHE A 77 8.59 8.71 13.54
C PHE A 77 9.38 7.78 14.46
N SER A 78 10.29 8.30 15.28
CA SER A 78 11.17 7.49 16.14
C SER A 78 10.51 7.04 17.45
N GLY A 79 9.44 7.72 17.86
CA GLY A 79 8.87 7.54 19.21
C GLY A 79 9.73 8.14 20.30
N LEU A 80 10.79 8.89 19.98
CA LEU A 80 11.58 9.60 20.97
C LEU A 80 10.72 10.63 21.70
N LYS A 81 10.75 10.60 23.03
CA LYS A 81 10.12 11.61 23.89
C LYS A 81 11.13 12.72 24.18
N PHE A 82 10.74 13.96 23.88
CA PHE A 82 11.56 15.13 24.17
C PHE A 82 11.33 15.59 25.60
N SER A 83 12.38 16.07 26.26
CA SER A 83 12.27 16.58 27.62
C SER A 83 11.38 17.82 27.67
N LEU A 84 10.43 17.83 28.61
CA LEU A 84 9.60 18.99 28.87
C LEU A 84 10.36 20.11 29.59
N GLU A 85 11.55 19.85 30.15
CA GLU A 85 12.44 20.89 30.69
C GLU A 85 12.81 21.96 29.64
N LEU A 86 12.74 21.62 28.34
CA LEU A 86 12.94 22.57 27.24
C LEU A 86 12.04 23.80 27.37
N VAL A 87 10.85 23.67 27.99
CA VAL A 87 9.95 24.80 28.25
C VAL A 87 10.63 25.86 29.13
N LYS A 88 11.31 25.43 30.19
CA LYS A 88 12.04 26.32 31.10
C LYS A 88 13.30 26.84 30.44
N THR A 89 14.09 25.96 29.83
CA THR A 89 15.34 26.34 29.15
C THR A 89 15.12 27.45 28.11
N VAL A 90 14.06 27.35 27.30
CA VAL A 90 13.78 28.36 26.26
C VAL A 90 13.23 29.67 26.85
N LYS A 91 12.50 29.60 27.97
CA LYS A 91 11.93 30.79 28.63
C LYS A 91 12.95 31.54 29.52
N GLU A 92 13.84 30.82 30.18
CA GLU A 92 14.79 31.34 31.17
C GLU A 92 16.16 31.67 30.55
N ASP A 93 16.63 30.86 29.60
CA ASP A 93 18.00 30.91 29.08
C ASP A 93 18.04 31.53 27.67
N SER A 94 17.51 32.75 27.53
CA SER A 94 17.53 33.56 26.29
C SER A 94 18.94 33.81 25.74
N ILE A 95 19.98 33.43 26.48
CA ILE A 95 21.39 33.81 26.29
C ILE A 95 22.19 32.78 25.45
N ARG A 96 21.76 31.51 25.33
CA ARG A 96 22.48 30.51 24.48
C ARG A 96 22.10 30.56 22.99
N TYR A 97 21.09 31.33 22.61
CA TYR A 97 20.66 31.50 21.21
C TYR A 97 21.31 32.70 20.51
N SER A 98 22.16 33.46 21.20
CA SER A 98 22.77 34.71 20.75
C SER A 98 23.91 34.48 19.75
N ASP A 99 23.62 34.73 18.48
CA ASP A 99 24.65 34.93 17.44
C ASP A 99 24.82 36.43 17.14
N GLY A 100 24.64 37.28 18.16
CA GLY A 100 24.71 38.74 18.02
C GLY A 100 23.61 39.40 17.15
N SER A 101 22.63 38.64 16.65
CA SER A 101 21.55 39.19 15.82
C SER A 101 20.42 39.83 16.64
N PRO A 102 19.80 40.94 16.18
CA PRO A 102 18.75 41.67 16.92
C PRO A 102 17.46 40.85 17.17
N SER A 103 17.35 39.65 16.57
CA SER A 103 16.25 38.69 16.76
C SER A 103 16.25 37.99 18.14
N SER A 104 17.29 38.20 18.95
CA SER A 104 17.51 37.51 20.24
C SER A 104 16.90 38.21 21.46
N ASN A 105 16.48 39.48 21.35
CA ASN A 105 15.89 40.28 22.45
C ASN A 105 14.35 40.19 22.53
N GLY A 106 13.74 39.06 22.17
CA GLY A 106 12.28 38.86 22.14
C GLY A 106 11.73 37.93 23.22
N HIS A 107 10.45 38.07 23.55
CA HIS A 107 9.74 37.18 24.48
C HIS A 107 9.46 35.84 23.83
N TRP A 108 10.02 34.77 24.38
CA TRP A 108 9.82 33.42 23.88
C TRP A 108 8.53 32.80 24.42
N LYS A 109 7.75 32.24 23.49
CA LYS A 109 6.56 31.43 23.75
C LYS A 109 6.84 30.00 23.36
N VAL A 110 6.33 29.05 24.13
CA VAL A 110 6.58 27.62 23.91
C VAL A 110 5.29 26.88 23.61
N LEU A 111 5.29 26.14 22.50
CA LEU A 111 4.22 25.23 22.09
C LEU A 111 4.70 23.78 22.19
N ILE A 112 3.96 22.98 22.96
CA ILE A 112 4.15 21.53 23.04
C ILE A 112 3.14 20.87 22.09
N ASP A 113 3.63 20.17 21.07
CA ASP A 113 2.81 19.20 20.33
C ASP A 113 2.66 17.92 21.15
N ALA A 114 1.56 17.88 21.92
CA ALA A 114 1.15 16.77 22.76
C ALA A 114 0.15 15.84 22.07
N ALA A 115 -0.08 15.98 20.76
CA ALA A 115 -1.07 15.17 20.03
C ALA A 115 -0.86 13.68 20.21
N LYS A 116 0.39 13.24 20.32
CA LYS A 116 0.72 11.83 20.54
C LYS A 116 1.13 11.52 21.98
N GLY A 117 2.09 12.27 22.53
CA GLY A 117 2.69 11.95 23.83
C GLY A 117 1.68 11.92 24.97
N CYS A 118 0.60 12.70 24.88
CA CYS A 118 -0.45 12.78 25.90
C CYS A 118 -1.12 11.42 26.20
N ALA A 119 -1.10 10.46 25.28
CA ALA A 119 -1.66 9.12 25.48
C ALA A 119 -0.89 8.27 26.50
N THR A 120 0.40 8.56 26.72
CA THR A 120 1.25 7.79 27.66
C THR A 120 1.92 8.66 28.72
N GLU A 121 2.07 9.95 28.46
CA GLU A 121 2.75 10.91 29.32
C GLU A 121 2.22 12.32 29.04
N PRO A 122 1.06 12.68 29.61
CA PRO A 122 0.51 14.02 29.50
C PRO A 122 1.46 15.04 30.16
N PRO A 123 1.70 16.20 29.52
CA PRO A 123 2.51 17.27 30.12
C PRO A 123 1.90 17.77 31.43
N ASP A 124 2.72 17.84 32.49
CA ASP A 124 2.36 18.50 33.74
C ASP A 124 2.67 20.00 33.61
N LEU A 125 1.62 20.82 33.44
CA LEU A 125 1.75 22.26 33.25
C LEU A 125 2.05 23.04 34.52
N SER A 126 1.84 22.44 35.70
CA SER A 126 2.30 23.00 36.97
C SER A 126 3.81 22.90 37.09
N LYS A 127 4.41 21.82 36.56
CA LYS A 127 5.86 21.65 36.49
C LYS A 127 6.50 22.36 35.30
N TYR A 128 5.81 22.39 34.16
CA TYR A 128 6.29 22.89 32.87
C TYR A 128 5.31 23.91 32.28
N PRO A 129 5.42 25.20 32.64
CA PRO A 129 4.44 26.21 32.28
C PRO A 129 4.56 26.64 30.80
N ALA A 130 4.15 25.76 29.89
CA ALA A 130 4.09 26.02 28.45
C ALA A 130 2.97 27.00 28.11
N ASP A 131 3.16 27.81 27.07
CA ASP A 131 2.15 28.80 26.64
C ASP A 131 1.03 28.15 25.83
N PHE A 132 1.36 27.09 25.08
CA PHE A 132 0.44 26.38 24.21
C PHE A 132 0.66 24.86 24.30
N VAL A 133 -0.42 24.09 24.39
CA VAL A 133 -0.37 22.62 24.31
C VAL A 133 -1.48 22.14 23.38
N VAL A 134 -1.09 21.43 22.32
CA VAL A 134 -2.06 20.85 21.37
C VAL A 134 -2.18 19.35 21.59
N PHE A 135 -3.39 18.82 21.57
CA PHE A 135 -3.59 17.37 21.61
C PHE A 135 -4.82 16.89 20.84
N SER A 136 -4.88 15.58 20.56
CA SER A 136 -5.96 14.95 19.77
C SER A 136 -6.63 13.84 20.56
N PHE A 137 -7.95 13.90 20.74
CA PHE A 137 -8.69 12.93 21.55
C PHE A 137 -8.69 11.52 20.94
N TYR A 138 -8.79 11.40 19.61
CA TYR A 138 -8.75 10.08 18.96
C TYR A 138 -7.43 9.32 19.19
N LYS A 139 -6.31 10.04 19.46
CA LYS A 139 -5.02 9.40 19.77
C LYS A 139 -4.95 8.90 21.21
N LEU A 140 -5.80 9.42 22.10
CA LEU A 140 -5.90 8.98 23.49
C LEU A 140 -6.74 7.70 23.63
N PHE A 141 -7.90 7.63 22.98
CA PHE A 141 -8.84 6.52 23.14
C PHE A 141 -9.55 6.06 21.86
N GLY A 142 -9.11 6.49 20.67
CA GLY A 142 -9.54 5.94 19.37
C GLY A 142 -10.71 6.64 18.69
N TYR A 143 -11.44 7.51 19.38
CA TYR A 143 -12.64 8.19 18.91
C TYR A 143 -12.83 9.51 19.69
N PRO A 144 -13.52 10.55 19.20
CA PRO A 144 -13.94 10.78 17.82
C PRO A 144 -12.78 11.32 16.97
N THR A 145 -12.76 10.95 15.69
CA THR A 145 -11.83 11.52 14.72
C THR A 145 -12.22 12.95 14.37
N GLY A 146 -11.23 13.83 14.15
CA GLY A 146 -11.47 15.23 13.76
C GLY A 146 -11.68 16.19 14.93
N LEU A 147 -11.62 15.72 16.18
CA LEU A 147 -11.70 16.57 17.38
C LEU A 147 -10.36 16.58 18.13
N GLY A 148 -9.93 17.77 18.53
CA GLY A 148 -8.74 18.02 19.34
C GLY A 148 -8.95 19.22 20.25
N ALA A 149 -7.93 19.57 21.01
CA ALA A 149 -7.97 20.73 21.89
C ALA A 149 -6.62 21.45 21.90
N LEU A 150 -6.69 22.76 22.08
CA LEU A 150 -5.56 23.65 22.31
C LEU A 150 -5.73 24.25 23.70
N ILE A 151 -4.82 23.94 24.61
CA ILE A 151 -4.71 24.63 25.90
C ILE A 151 -3.84 25.85 25.68
N VAL A 152 -4.33 27.01 26.11
CA VAL A 152 -3.64 28.29 25.99
C VAL A 152 -3.47 28.91 27.36
N HIS A 153 -2.26 29.34 27.70
CA HIS A 153 -2.02 30.15 28.89
C HIS A 153 -2.72 31.51 28.76
N THR A 154 -3.40 31.98 29.81
CA THR A 154 -4.27 33.17 29.75
C THR A 154 -3.53 34.42 29.24
N ASP A 155 -2.26 34.60 29.57
CA ASP A 155 -1.46 35.72 29.04
C ASP A 155 -1.08 35.57 27.57
N ALA A 156 -0.90 34.34 27.09
CA ALA A 156 -0.64 34.08 25.69
C ALA A 156 -1.92 34.22 24.84
N ALA A 157 -3.08 33.95 25.43
CA ALA A 157 -4.37 34.07 24.74
C ALA A 157 -4.64 35.51 24.25
N LYS A 158 -4.21 36.52 25.02
CA LYS A 158 -4.30 37.95 24.66
C LYS A 158 -3.50 38.32 23.40
N LEU A 159 -2.54 37.49 23.00
CA LEU A 159 -1.71 37.69 21.82
C LEU A 159 -2.32 37.10 20.56
N LEU A 160 -3.27 36.16 20.70
CA LEU A 160 -3.89 35.48 19.57
C LEU A 160 -4.81 36.46 18.82
N LYS A 161 -4.64 36.52 17.51
CA LYS A 161 -5.46 37.33 16.60
C LYS A 161 -5.98 36.44 15.49
N LYS A 162 -7.29 36.48 15.27
CA LYS A 162 -7.92 35.78 14.15
C LYS A 162 -7.94 36.70 12.93
N THR A 163 -7.48 36.20 11.79
CA THR A 163 -7.34 36.97 10.53
C THR A 163 -8.56 36.87 9.62
N TYR A 164 -9.53 36.03 9.96
CA TYR A 164 -10.80 35.87 9.26
C TYR A 164 -11.94 35.69 10.28
N PHE A 165 -13.18 35.69 9.82
CA PHE A 165 -14.34 35.40 10.66
C PHE A 165 -15.23 34.34 10.02
N SER A 166 -16.03 33.66 10.83
CA SER A 166 -17.01 32.68 10.35
C SER A 166 -18.30 32.79 11.18
N GLY A 167 -19.34 32.03 10.79
CA GLY A 167 -20.54 31.90 11.60
C GLY A 167 -20.19 31.40 13.01
N GLY A 168 -20.87 31.91 14.04
CA GLY A 168 -20.55 31.58 15.44
C GLY A 168 -19.52 32.51 16.08
N THR A 169 -18.55 33.05 15.32
CA THR A 169 -17.49 33.92 15.89
C THR A 169 -17.77 35.42 15.77
N VAL A 170 -18.84 35.78 15.06
CA VAL A 170 -19.31 37.15 14.89
C VAL A 170 -20.63 37.37 15.58
N ALA A 171 -20.79 38.56 16.18
CA ALA A 171 -22.05 39.06 16.69
C ALA A 171 -22.87 39.72 15.56
N ALA A 172 -22.21 40.42 14.64
CA ALA A 172 -22.83 41.02 13.47
C ALA A 172 -21.82 41.20 12.34
N SER A 173 -22.26 41.09 11.10
CA SER A 173 -21.52 41.46 9.89
C SER A 173 -22.50 41.99 8.85
N ILE A 174 -22.07 42.94 8.05
CA ILE A 174 -22.91 43.50 6.96
C ILE A 174 -22.26 43.11 5.63
N ALA A 175 -23.06 42.72 4.64
CA ALA A 175 -22.56 42.07 3.42
C ALA A 175 -21.99 43.07 2.39
N ASP A 176 -22.54 44.28 2.32
CA ASP A 176 -22.22 45.30 1.32
C ASP A 176 -21.29 46.41 1.85
N ILE A 177 -20.88 46.34 3.12
CA ILE A 177 -19.90 47.25 3.72
C ILE A 177 -18.90 46.46 4.59
N ASP A 178 -17.69 47.00 4.75
CA ASP A 178 -16.65 46.42 5.60
C ASP A 178 -16.94 46.67 7.08
N PHE A 179 -17.96 45.98 7.60
CA PHE A 179 -18.36 46.02 9.00
C PHE A 179 -18.47 44.62 9.57
N VAL A 180 -17.67 44.36 10.62
CA VAL A 180 -17.69 43.12 11.38
C VAL A 180 -17.57 43.44 12.87
N LYS A 181 -18.51 42.94 13.67
CA LYS A 181 -18.41 42.91 15.13
C LYS A 181 -18.18 41.48 15.57
N GLN A 182 -16.96 41.19 16.04
CA GLN A 182 -16.60 39.90 16.62
C GLN A 182 -17.16 39.75 18.04
N ARG A 183 -17.29 38.50 18.49
CA ARG A 183 -17.59 38.21 19.89
C ARG A 183 -16.36 38.46 20.77
N GLU A 184 -16.58 38.77 22.05
CA GLU A 184 -15.51 39.19 22.98
C GLU A 184 -14.83 38.02 23.70
N GLY A 185 -15.52 36.88 23.86
CA GLY A 185 -14.95 35.68 24.45
C GLY A 185 -13.84 35.09 23.59
N ILE A 186 -12.72 34.68 24.20
CA ILE A 186 -11.60 34.06 23.48
C ILE A 186 -12.04 32.75 22.84
N GLU A 187 -12.79 31.93 23.57
CA GLU A 187 -13.37 30.69 23.10
C GLU A 187 -14.31 30.94 21.90
N GLU A 188 -15.19 31.92 22.00
CA GLU A 188 -16.15 32.26 20.94
C GLU A 188 -15.46 32.81 19.69
N LEU A 189 -14.30 33.44 19.85
CA LEU A 189 -13.53 33.97 18.72
C LEU A 189 -12.96 32.85 17.85
N PHE A 190 -12.52 31.74 18.44
CA PHE A 190 -11.81 30.66 17.75
C PHE A 190 -12.67 29.42 17.44
N GLU A 191 -13.89 29.36 17.96
CA GLU A 191 -14.84 28.28 17.71
C GLU A 191 -15.71 28.54 16.47
N ASP A 192 -15.20 28.13 15.29
CA ASP A 192 -15.90 28.29 14.02
C ASP A 192 -17.15 27.41 13.90
N GLY A 193 -18.28 28.04 13.57
CA GLY A 193 -19.53 27.38 13.23
C GLY A 193 -20.22 26.67 14.40
N THR A 194 -21.06 25.69 14.06
CA THR A 194 -21.67 24.82 15.06
C THR A 194 -20.65 23.78 15.52
N ILE A 195 -20.28 23.87 16.80
CA ILE A 195 -19.36 22.94 17.44
C ILE A 195 -19.93 21.51 17.42
N PRO A 196 -19.12 20.45 17.21
CA PRO A 196 -19.58 19.06 17.13
C PRO A 196 -19.97 18.53 18.53
N PHE A 197 -21.07 19.02 19.09
CA PHE A 197 -21.51 18.76 20.46
C PHE A 197 -21.72 17.27 20.76
N LEU A 198 -22.13 16.45 19.77
CA LEU A 198 -22.21 14.98 19.91
C LEU A 198 -20.83 14.36 20.10
N SER A 199 -19.84 14.79 19.32
CA SER A 199 -18.46 14.34 19.44
C SER A 199 -17.86 14.79 20.77
N ILE A 200 -18.14 16.01 21.23
CA ILE A 200 -17.69 16.50 22.54
C ILE A 200 -18.32 15.69 23.67
N ALA A 201 -19.62 15.44 23.64
CA ALA A 201 -20.32 14.63 24.64
C ALA A 201 -19.72 13.21 24.72
N SER A 202 -19.28 12.66 23.59
CA SER A 202 -18.66 11.33 23.55
C SER A 202 -17.32 11.24 24.30
N LEU A 203 -16.60 12.37 24.47
CA LEU A 203 -15.32 12.41 25.17
C LEU A 203 -15.44 11.91 26.62
N CYS A 204 -16.59 12.12 27.26
CA CYS A 204 -16.88 11.61 28.59
C CYS A 204 -16.70 10.08 28.69
N HIS A 205 -17.05 9.34 27.63
CA HIS A 205 -16.86 7.89 27.59
C HIS A 205 -15.38 7.52 27.46
N GLY A 206 -14.64 8.24 26.62
CA GLY A 206 -13.19 8.07 26.46
C GLY A 206 -12.43 8.31 27.76
N PHE A 207 -12.74 9.40 28.47
CA PHE A 207 -12.14 9.70 29.77
C PHE A 207 -12.53 8.69 30.86
N LYS A 208 -13.75 8.14 30.84
CA LYS A 208 -14.12 7.03 31.75
C LYS A 208 -13.22 5.82 31.56
N ILE A 209 -12.90 5.46 30.30
CA ILE A 209 -11.98 4.35 29.98
C ILE A 209 -10.55 4.68 30.40
N LEU A 210 -10.06 5.88 30.10
CA LEU A 210 -8.72 6.29 30.52
C LEU A 210 -8.56 6.31 32.03
N ASN A 211 -9.58 6.77 32.76
CA ASN A 211 -9.55 6.81 34.22
C ASN A 211 -9.64 5.42 34.85
N SER A 212 -10.35 4.47 34.22
CA SER A 212 -10.41 3.08 34.70
C SER A 212 -9.09 2.33 34.50
N LEU A 213 -8.41 2.56 33.36
CA LEU A 213 -7.11 1.95 33.07
C LEU A 213 -5.96 2.67 33.75
N THR A 214 -6.07 3.99 33.94
CA THR A 214 -5.03 4.93 34.38
C THR A 214 -3.86 5.10 33.39
N ILE A 215 -3.39 6.34 33.21
CA ILE A 215 -2.25 6.65 32.32
C ILE A 215 -0.97 5.89 32.71
N PRO A 216 -0.57 5.78 34.00
CA PRO A 216 0.63 5.04 34.37
C PRO A 216 0.58 3.55 34.02
N ALA A 217 -0.59 2.91 34.09
CA ALA A 217 -0.72 1.50 33.69
C ALA A 217 -0.63 1.35 32.16
N ILE A 218 -1.29 2.24 31.40
CA ILE A 218 -1.21 2.29 29.93
C ILE A 218 0.25 2.48 29.49
N SER A 219 0.95 3.43 30.11
CA SER A 219 2.36 3.72 29.83
C SER A 219 3.25 2.50 30.08
N ARG A 220 3.16 1.87 31.28
CA ARG A 220 3.94 0.66 31.59
C ARG A 220 3.64 -0.50 30.64
N HIS A 221 2.36 -0.77 30.38
CA HIS A 221 1.93 -1.84 29.47
C HIS A 221 2.50 -1.65 28.07
N THR A 222 2.23 -0.49 27.47
CA THR A 222 2.63 -0.22 26.08
C THR A 222 4.15 -0.10 25.91
N SER A 223 4.86 0.48 26.90
CA SER A 223 6.33 0.49 26.94
C SER A 223 6.92 -0.92 27.07
N SER A 224 6.30 -1.82 27.85
CA SER A 224 6.78 -3.21 27.97
C SER A 224 6.68 -3.96 26.65
N LEU A 225 5.56 -3.82 25.92
CA LEU A 225 5.35 -4.42 24.60
C LEU A 225 6.33 -3.85 23.56
N ALA A 226 6.52 -2.52 23.55
CA ALA A 226 7.44 -1.86 22.65
C ALA A 226 8.89 -2.28 22.90
N THR A 227 9.32 -2.37 24.17
CA THR A 227 10.66 -2.85 24.54
C THR A 227 10.86 -4.31 24.13
N TYR A 228 9.89 -5.19 24.40
CA TYR A 228 9.96 -6.58 23.94
C TYR A 228 10.12 -6.66 22.42
N LEU A 229 9.28 -5.94 21.67
CA LEU A 229 9.34 -5.91 20.21
C LEU A 229 10.69 -5.41 19.70
N ARG A 230 11.22 -4.30 20.24
CA ARG A 230 12.54 -3.77 19.88
C ARG A 230 13.64 -4.80 20.12
N ASN A 231 13.64 -5.45 21.28
CA ASN A 231 14.66 -6.43 21.65
C ASN A 231 14.66 -7.62 20.71
N VAL A 232 13.48 -8.14 20.36
CA VAL A 232 13.37 -9.26 19.42
C VAL A 232 13.82 -8.84 18.02
N LEU A 233 13.30 -7.75 17.47
CA LEU A 233 13.68 -7.28 16.12
C LEU A 233 15.18 -6.94 16.03
N ALA A 234 15.76 -6.36 17.09
CA ALA A 234 17.20 -6.07 17.16
C ALA A 234 18.06 -7.34 17.23
N ALA A 235 17.51 -8.45 17.71
CA ALA A 235 18.19 -9.74 17.81
C ALA A 235 18.07 -10.58 16.53
N LEU A 236 17.05 -10.34 15.69
CA LEU A 236 16.84 -11.12 14.46
C LEU A 236 18.03 -11.00 13.49
N ARG A 237 18.53 -12.17 13.06
CA ARG A 237 19.62 -12.31 12.09
C ARG A 237 19.19 -13.27 10.98
N HIS A 238 19.68 -13.01 9.77
CA HIS A 238 19.67 -13.99 8.69
C HIS A 238 20.71 -15.07 8.99
N GLU A 239 20.63 -16.19 8.25
CA GLU A 239 21.61 -17.28 8.33
C GLU A 239 23.07 -16.80 8.16
N ASN A 240 23.31 -15.85 7.26
CA ASN A 240 24.65 -15.28 7.04
C ASN A 240 25.11 -14.31 8.16
N GLY A 241 24.39 -14.25 9.28
CA GLY A 241 24.71 -13.40 10.43
C GLY A 241 24.36 -11.92 10.24
N THR A 242 23.86 -11.50 9.07
CA THR A 242 23.45 -10.10 8.85
C THR A 242 22.14 -9.78 9.58
N ARG A 243 21.96 -8.50 9.97
CA ARG A 243 20.74 -8.06 10.68
C ARG A 243 19.55 -8.02 9.74
N VAL A 244 18.43 -8.58 10.19
CA VAL A 244 17.16 -8.55 9.45
C VAL A 244 16.53 -7.16 9.51
N CYS A 245 16.61 -6.50 10.67
CA CYS A 245 15.98 -5.20 10.92
C CYS A 245 17.02 -4.12 11.20
N THR A 246 16.78 -2.92 10.65
CA THR A 246 17.40 -1.67 11.07
C THR A 246 16.35 -0.86 11.83
N LEU A 247 16.52 -0.72 13.15
CA LEU A 247 15.61 0.03 14.02
C LEU A 247 15.98 1.52 14.02
N TYR A 248 14.97 2.38 14.10
CA TYR A 248 15.11 3.83 14.20
C TYR A 248 14.68 4.35 15.58
N GLY A 249 15.37 5.38 16.07
CA GLY A 249 15.25 5.89 17.44
C GLY A 249 16.30 5.27 18.38
N SER A 250 17.02 6.12 19.12
CA SER A 250 18.16 5.70 19.94
C SER A 250 17.71 5.10 21.27
N CYS A 251 18.00 3.82 21.47
CA CYS A 251 18.47 3.32 22.77
C CYS A 251 19.32 2.06 22.56
N SER A 252 20.62 2.15 22.83
CA SER A 252 21.55 1.02 22.87
C SER A 252 21.42 0.16 24.14
N SER A 253 20.51 0.51 25.04
CA SER A 253 20.32 -0.19 26.32
C SER A 253 19.23 -1.26 26.24
N LYS A 254 19.50 -2.41 26.87
CA LYS A 254 18.59 -3.57 27.01
C LYS A 254 17.47 -3.34 28.04
N THR A 255 17.43 -2.17 28.69
CA THR A 255 16.51 -1.83 29.80
C THR A 255 15.28 -1.06 29.31
N LEU A 256 14.18 -1.07 30.09
CA LEU A 256 12.99 -0.26 29.83
C LEU A 256 13.40 1.22 29.62
N CYS A 257 13.31 1.71 28.38
CA CYS A 257 13.71 3.06 28.06
C CYS A 257 12.51 4.00 28.22
N ASN A 258 12.45 4.74 29.33
CA ASN A 258 11.42 5.75 29.58
C ASN A 258 11.44 6.90 28.55
N LYS A 259 12.50 7.03 27.74
CA LYS A 259 12.61 8.04 26.67
C LYS A 259 11.89 7.65 25.38
N MET A 260 11.35 6.45 25.27
CA MET A 260 10.66 6.02 24.05
C MET A 260 9.18 5.77 24.30
N GLY A 261 8.35 6.30 23.42
CA GLY A 261 6.94 6.00 23.31
C GLY A 261 6.65 4.59 22.80
N PRO A 262 5.35 4.25 22.71
CA PRO A 262 4.86 2.90 22.47
C PRO A 262 4.85 2.53 20.98
N LEU A 263 5.98 2.72 20.29
CA LEU A 263 6.10 2.37 18.88
C LEU A 263 7.47 1.86 18.51
N VAL A 264 7.56 1.11 17.42
CA VAL A 264 8.83 0.67 16.85
C VAL A 264 8.83 0.97 15.36
N SER A 265 9.77 1.79 14.93
CA SER A 265 9.99 2.12 13.53
C SER A 265 11.24 1.43 13.03
N PHE A 266 11.16 0.79 11.87
CA PHE A 266 12.26 -0.02 11.34
C PHE A 266 12.11 -0.25 9.84
N ASN A 267 13.23 -0.62 9.21
CA ASN A 267 13.28 -1.17 7.85
C ASN A 267 13.88 -2.57 7.86
N LEU A 268 13.47 -3.39 6.90
CA LEU A 268 13.95 -4.76 6.74
C LEU A 268 15.02 -4.85 5.65
N ARG A 269 15.99 -5.74 5.86
CA ARG A 269 17.05 -6.07 4.90
C ARG A 269 16.92 -7.52 4.47
N ARG A 270 17.28 -7.79 3.22
CA ARG A 270 17.44 -9.14 2.67
C ARG A 270 18.83 -9.70 3.01
N PRO A 271 19.07 -11.01 2.85
CA PRO A 271 20.38 -11.61 3.09
C PRO A 271 21.50 -10.99 2.26
N ASP A 272 21.20 -10.50 1.05
CA ASP A 272 22.16 -9.81 0.17
C ASP A 272 22.47 -8.36 0.59
N GLY A 273 21.87 -7.89 1.69
CA GLY A 273 22.03 -6.52 2.20
C GLY A 273 21.10 -5.50 1.56
N SER A 274 20.34 -5.86 0.52
CA SER A 274 19.36 -4.95 -0.10
C SER A 274 18.17 -4.69 0.82
N TRP A 275 17.53 -3.52 0.65
CA TRP A 275 16.34 -3.16 1.43
C TRP A 275 15.09 -3.88 0.92
N VAL A 276 14.20 -4.23 1.85
CA VAL A 276 12.83 -4.64 1.54
C VAL A 276 11.95 -3.38 1.53
N GLY A 277 11.14 -3.20 0.48
CA GLY A 277 10.25 -2.04 0.36
C GLY A 277 9.17 -2.07 1.44
N HIS A 278 8.85 -0.92 2.05
CA HIS A 278 7.89 -0.88 3.15
C HIS A 278 6.47 -1.28 2.71
N ARG A 279 6.09 -1.08 1.44
CA ARG A 279 4.81 -1.53 0.87
C ARG A 279 4.79 -3.01 0.55
N GLU A 280 5.93 -3.63 0.24
CA GLU A 280 6.07 -5.10 0.23
C GLU A 280 5.75 -5.66 1.63
N VAL A 281 6.30 -5.06 2.68
CA VAL A 281 6.02 -5.44 4.07
C VAL A 281 4.54 -5.29 4.41
N GLU A 282 3.92 -4.17 4.04
CA GLU A 282 2.50 -3.92 4.25
C GLU A 282 1.60 -4.93 3.53
N LYS A 283 1.87 -5.19 2.25
CA LYS A 283 1.11 -6.16 1.44
C LYS A 283 1.18 -7.55 2.06
N LEU A 284 2.37 -7.97 2.53
CA LEU A 284 2.53 -9.27 3.18
C LEU A 284 1.90 -9.30 4.57
N ALA A 285 2.06 -8.25 5.38
CA ALA A 285 1.40 -8.13 6.68
C ALA A 285 -0.13 -8.29 6.56
N SER A 286 -0.73 -7.74 5.49
CA SER A 286 -2.16 -7.89 5.22
C SER A 286 -2.59 -9.35 5.01
N LEU A 287 -1.70 -10.21 4.49
CA LEU A 287 -1.95 -11.66 4.37
C LEU A 287 -1.97 -12.34 5.73
N TYR A 288 -1.28 -11.78 6.72
CA TYR A 288 -1.28 -12.26 8.11
C TYR A 288 -2.35 -11.55 8.96
N SER A 289 -3.29 -10.82 8.34
CA SER A 289 -4.30 -10.01 9.04
C SER A 289 -3.70 -8.95 9.97
N ILE A 290 -2.52 -8.43 9.62
CA ILE A 290 -1.83 -7.35 10.32
C ILE A 290 -1.93 -6.08 9.49
N GLN A 291 -2.38 -4.99 10.11
CA GLN A 291 -2.36 -3.66 9.51
C GLN A 291 -1.19 -2.86 10.06
N LEU A 292 -0.31 -2.41 9.17
CA LEU A 292 0.87 -1.63 9.52
C LEU A 292 0.75 -0.23 8.92
N ARG A 293 1.36 0.76 9.59
CA ARG A 293 1.54 2.08 8.99
C ARG A 293 2.93 2.15 8.37
N THR A 294 2.99 2.65 7.15
CA THR A 294 4.23 2.77 6.36
C THR A 294 4.46 4.21 5.88
N GLY A 295 5.65 4.52 5.38
CA GLY A 295 6.05 5.83 4.86
C GLY A 295 6.78 6.73 5.88
N CYS A 296 6.63 8.05 5.77
CA CYS A 296 7.31 9.03 6.62
C CYS A 296 6.48 9.50 7.85
N PHE A 297 5.30 8.91 8.09
CA PHE A 297 4.43 9.19 9.26
C PHE A 297 4.12 10.67 9.52
N CYS A 298 3.98 11.46 8.44
CA CYS A 298 3.75 12.91 8.51
C CYS A 298 4.86 13.68 9.26
N ASN A 299 6.08 13.13 9.27
CA ASN A 299 7.27 13.72 9.89
C ASN A 299 8.47 13.62 8.93
N PRO A 300 8.49 14.44 7.86
CA PRO A 300 9.49 14.35 6.80
C PRO A 300 10.90 14.67 7.30
N GLY A 301 11.04 15.57 8.29
CA GLY A 301 12.34 15.90 8.87
C GLY A 301 12.96 14.73 9.65
N ALA A 302 12.17 14.02 10.46
CA ALA A 302 12.64 12.78 11.09
C ALA A 302 12.90 11.68 10.05
N CYS A 303 12.02 11.53 9.05
CA CYS A 303 12.20 10.57 7.97
C CYS A 303 13.54 10.76 7.26
N ALA A 304 13.85 11.98 6.83
CA ALA A 304 15.11 12.32 6.18
C ALA A 304 16.32 12.06 7.08
N LYS A 305 16.24 12.48 8.35
CA LYS A 305 17.29 12.28 9.37
C LYS A 305 17.62 10.81 9.59
N TYR A 306 16.62 9.96 9.81
CA TYR A 306 16.85 8.54 10.14
C TYR A 306 17.13 7.66 8.92
N LEU A 307 16.70 8.06 7.73
CA LEU A 307 16.95 7.33 6.49
C LEU A 307 18.19 7.83 5.72
N ASP A 308 18.89 8.83 6.26
CA ASP A 308 20.07 9.45 5.64
C ASP A 308 19.78 9.95 4.20
N LEU A 309 18.64 10.65 4.06
CA LEU A 309 18.21 11.26 2.80
C LEU A 309 18.65 12.73 2.79
N SER A 310 19.45 13.10 1.79
CA SER A 310 19.86 14.49 1.59
C SER A 310 18.70 15.35 1.05
N HIS A 311 18.83 16.67 1.13
CA HIS A 311 17.86 17.58 0.49
C HIS A 311 17.76 17.34 -1.02
N LEU A 312 18.88 17.01 -1.68
CA LEU A 312 18.89 16.68 -3.10
C LEU A 312 18.14 15.38 -3.37
N ASP A 313 18.36 14.34 -2.57
CA ASP A 313 17.62 13.07 -2.68
C ASP A 313 16.11 13.32 -2.60
N LEU A 314 15.66 14.13 -1.64
CA LEU A 314 14.24 14.45 -1.47
C LEU A 314 13.66 15.22 -2.66
N VAL A 315 14.36 16.24 -3.16
CA VAL A 315 13.92 17.07 -4.29
C VAL A 315 13.88 16.23 -5.56
N THR A 316 14.95 15.51 -5.89
CA THR A 316 15.02 14.65 -7.07
C THR A 316 13.95 13.55 -7.02
N ASN A 317 13.67 13.00 -5.85
CA ASN A 317 12.60 12.02 -5.71
C ASN A 317 11.23 12.64 -6.04
N ILE A 318 10.93 13.82 -5.50
CA ILE A 318 9.66 14.53 -5.76
C ILE A 318 9.55 14.94 -7.23
N GLU A 319 10.64 15.43 -7.85
CA GLU A 319 10.70 15.80 -9.27
C GLU A 319 10.48 14.59 -10.19
N ALA A 320 10.95 13.40 -9.78
CA ALA A 320 10.64 12.12 -10.43
C ALA A 320 9.19 11.63 -10.19
N GLY A 321 8.36 12.44 -9.52
CA GLY A 321 6.96 12.15 -9.24
C GLY A 321 6.71 11.31 -7.99
N HIS A 322 7.74 11.09 -7.16
CA HIS A 322 7.58 10.29 -5.95
C HIS A 322 6.75 11.02 -4.90
N ILE A 323 5.74 10.32 -4.41
CA ILE A 323 4.92 10.73 -3.27
C ILE A 323 5.05 9.69 -2.17
N CYS A 324 4.88 10.09 -0.91
CA CYS A 324 5.03 9.22 0.27
C CYS A 324 4.12 7.96 0.30
N TRP A 325 3.23 7.78 -0.68
CA TRP A 325 2.26 6.69 -0.78
C TRP A 325 2.30 5.97 -2.14
N ASP A 326 3.31 6.21 -2.98
CA ASP A 326 3.47 5.52 -4.26
C ASP A 326 3.95 4.06 -4.09
N ASP A 327 4.15 3.32 -5.19
CA ASP A 327 4.66 1.93 -5.15
C ASP A 327 6.22 1.88 -5.20
N ASN A 328 6.91 3.03 -5.10
CA ASN A 328 8.35 3.16 -5.27
C ASN A 328 9.06 3.39 -3.92
N ASP A 329 9.15 2.31 -3.16
CA ASP A 329 9.63 2.36 -1.77
C ASP A 329 11.16 2.45 -1.62
N ILE A 330 11.90 2.16 -2.70
CA ILE A 330 13.38 2.13 -2.72
C ILE A 330 13.86 2.87 -3.96
N ILE A 331 14.53 3.99 -3.76
CA ILE A 331 15.03 4.85 -4.83
C ILE A 331 16.55 4.94 -4.69
N ASN A 332 17.29 4.66 -5.76
CA ASN A 332 18.76 4.63 -5.76
C ASN A 332 19.37 3.76 -4.63
N GLY A 333 18.69 2.66 -4.28
CA GLY A 333 19.14 1.76 -3.22
C GLY A 333 18.91 2.28 -1.79
N LYS A 334 18.25 3.43 -1.61
CA LYS A 334 17.82 3.94 -0.30
C LYS A 334 16.31 3.81 -0.12
N PRO A 335 15.83 3.49 1.08
CA PRO A 335 14.40 3.46 1.36
C PRO A 335 13.83 4.90 1.39
N SER A 336 12.64 5.09 0.82
CA SER A 336 11.93 6.38 0.81
C SER A 336 11.05 6.60 2.06
N GLY A 337 10.88 5.56 2.88
CA GLY A 337 10.05 5.58 4.09
C GLY A 337 10.36 4.40 5.01
N ALA A 338 9.58 4.26 6.08
CA ALA A 338 9.77 3.18 7.06
C ALA A 338 8.49 2.42 7.39
N VAL A 339 8.63 1.29 8.10
CA VAL A 339 7.51 0.55 8.71
C VAL A 339 7.41 0.92 10.18
N ARG A 340 6.19 1.19 10.67
CA ARG A 340 5.93 1.52 12.07
C ARG A 340 4.87 0.64 12.68
N VAL A 341 5.23 -0.02 13.77
CA VAL A 341 4.30 -0.71 14.68
C VAL A 341 3.94 0.25 15.81
N SER A 342 2.66 0.56 15.97
CA SER A 342 2.14 1.42 17.05
C SER A 342 1.33 0.59 18.01
N LEU A 343 1.72 0.55 19.28
CA LEU A 343 1.11 -0.28 20.30
C LEU A 343 0.21 0.57 21.18
N GLY A 344 -1.04 0.16 21.35
CA GLY A 344 -2.02 0.83 22.19
C GLY A 344 -2.33 0.02 23.45
N TYR A 345 -3.16 0.57 24.35
CA TYR A 345 -3.59 -0.15 25.55
C TYR A 345 -4.40 -1.43 25.24
N MET A 346 -4.95 -1.55 24.03
CA MET A 346 -5.66 -2.74 23.54
C MET A 346 -4.73 -3.80 22.94
N SER A 347 -3.47 -3.46 22.66
CA SER A 347 -2.50 -4.41 22.10
C SER A 347 -2.10 -5.43 23.16
N THR A 348 -1.99 -6.69 22.77
CA THR A 348 -1.61 -7.79 23.67
C THR A 348 -0.18 -8.28 23.42
N TYR A 349 0.34 -9.08 24.35
CA TYR A 349 1.63 -9.75 24.16
C TYR A 349 1.58 -10.74 23.00
N GLU A 350 0.45 -11.42 22.82
CA GLU A 350 0.19 -12.40 21.75
C GLU A 350 0.19 -11.72 20.37
N ASP A 351 -0.38 -10.52 20.25
CA ASP A 351 -0.33 -9.75 19.00
C ASP A 351 1.12 -9.44 18.58
N VAL A 352 1.99 -9.17 19.56
CA VAL A 352 3.41 -8.91 19.30
C VAL A 352 4.17 -10.20 19.04
N LYS A 353 4.12 -11.17 19.98
CA LYS A 353 4.91 -12.40 19.92
C LYS A 353 4.43 -13.38 18.85
N GLN A 354 3.15 -13.75 18.88
CA GLN A 354 2.64 -14.85 18.06
C GLN A 354 2.20 -14.38 16.67
N LYS A 355 1.70 -13.16 16.53
CA LYS A 355 1.27 -12.67 15.21
C LYS A 355 2.40 -11.92 14.51
N PHE A 356 2.88 -10.84 15.11
CA PHE A 356 3.80 -9.94 14.42
C PHE A 356 5.21 -10.52 14.25
N ILE A 357 5.82 -11.07 15.30
CA ILE A 357 7.16 -11.66 15.20
C ILE A 357 7.17 -12.90 14.30
N ASP A 358 6.15 -13.76 14.39
CA ASP A 358 6.03 -14.92 13.49
C ASP A 358 5.90 -14.48 12.03
N PHE A 359 5.12 -13.44 11.74
CA PHE A 359 5.04 -12.84 10.40
C PHE A 359 6.42 -12.38 9.90
N VAL A 360 7.16 -11.63 10.72
CA VAL A 360 8.49 -11.13 10.32
C VAL A 360 9.44 -12.30 10.08
N THR A 361 9.41 -13.30 10.98
CA THR A 361 10.28 -14.46 10.92
C THR A 361 9.97 -15.34 9.71
N SER A 362 8.70 -15.65 9.45
CA SER A 362 8.29 -16.49 8.33
C SER A 362 8.47 -15.84 6.97
N SER A 363 8.32 -14.51 6.89
CA SER A 363 8.26 -13.80 5.60
C SER A 363 9.59 -13.17 5.18
N PHE A 364 10.49 -12.90 6.13
CA PHE A 364 11.71 -12.13 5.88
C PHE A 364 12.98 -12.71 6.50
N VAL A 365 12.92 -13.69 7.40
CA VAL A 365 14.13 -14.31 7.95
C VAL A 365 14.48 -15.56 7.15
N SER A 366 15.68 -15.59 6.57
CA SER A 366 16.24 -16.81 6.01
C SER A 366 16.67 -17.73 7.15
N THR A 367 15.95 -18.85 7.34
CA THR A 367 16.30 -19.89 8.30
C THR A 367 16.97 -21.07 7.59
N PRO A 368 17.87 -21.82 8.26
CA PRO A 368 18.31 -23.10 7.75
C PRO A 368 17.07 -23.98 7.66
N THR A 369 16.71 -24.38 6.44
CA THR A 369 15.79 -25.49 6.26
C THR A 369 16.32 -26.66 7.10
N HIS A 370 15.45 -27.36 7.81
CA HIS A 370 15.76 -28.67 8.39
C HIS A 370 15.99 -29.67 7.24
N SER A 371 17.09 -29.50 6.52
CA SER A 371 17.77 -30.53 5.74
C SER A 371 18.58 -31.37 6.74
N ARG A 372 17.89 -32.16 7.56
CA ARG A 372 18.50 -33.38 8.07
C ARG A 372 18.47 -34.38 6.92
N ASP A 373 19.67 -34.67 6.41
CA ASP A 373 20.01 -35.79 5.54
C ASP A 373 19.15 -36.00 4.30
N LEU A 374 19.28 -35.07 3.35
CA LEU A 374 19.55 -35.46 1.97
C LEU A 374 20.75 -34.66 1.51
N GLN A 375 21.93 -35.25 1.71
CA GLN A 375 23.11 -34.90 0.94
C GLN A 375 22.74 -34.92 -0.55
N PHE A 376 22.62 -33.75 -1.14
CA PHE A 376 23.17 -33.53 -2.48
C PHE A 376 24.15 -32.36 -2.37
N CYS A 377 25.33 -32.69 -1.85
CA CYS A 377 26.54 -31.95 -2.18
C CYS A 377 26.65 -31.86 -3.70
N GLY A 378 27.10 -30.70 -4.19
CA GLY A 378 27.67 -30.53 -5.51
C GLY A 378 28.93 -31.38 -5.70
N ARG A 379 28.75 -32.70 -5.76
CA ARG A 379 29.56 -33.54 -6.62
C ARG A 379 28.83 -33.56 -7.95
N SER A 380 29.47 -33.00 -8.95
CA SER A 380 29.38 -33.48 -10.31
C SER A 380 29.50 -35.01 -10.28
N ILE A 381 28.34 -35.68 -10.23
CA ILE A 381 28.23 -37.01 -10.81
C ILE A 381 28.47 -36.74 -12.30
N PRO A 382 29.49 -37.34 -12.95
CA PRO A 382 29.47 -37.44 -14.39
C PRO A 382 28.23 -38.26 -14.70
N PHE A 383 27.11 -37.59 -14.95
CA PHE A 383 26.12 -38.15 -15.86
C PHE A 383 26.92 -38.33 -17.14
N THR A 384 27.32 -39.57 -17.37
CA THR A 384 27.65 -40.02 -18.70
C THR A 384 26.57 -39.48 -19.61
N ASP A 385 27.04 -38.55 -20.42
CA ASP A 385 26.38 -37.85 -21.48
C ASP A 385 25.87 -38.89 -22.49
N THR A 386 24.77 -39.56 -22.15
CA THR A 386 24.00 -40.46 -23.02
C THR A 386 22.67 -40.81 -22.31
N GLY A 387 21.61 -40.02 -22.54
CA GLY A 387 20.25 -40.60 -22.60
C GLY A 387 19.15 -40.11 -21.65
N PHE A 388 19.23 -38.96 -20.97
CA PHE A 388 18.11 -38.49 -20.11
C PHE A 388 17.46 -37.15 -20.51
N GLU A 389 18.07 -36.33 -21.38
CA GLU A 389 17.42 -35.14 -21.97
C GLU A 389 16.34 -35.48 -23.03
N SER A 390 16.22 -36.75 -23.40
CA SER A 390 15.27 -37.22 -24.43
C SER A 390 13.85 -37.49 -23.92
N ARG A 391 13.57 -37.43 -22.60
CA ARG A 391 12.24 -37.85 -22.07
C ARG A 391 11.23 -36.73 -21.83
N TYR A 392 11.67 -35.48 -21.67
CA TYR A 392 10.76 -34.32 -21.53
C TYR A 392 10.77 -33.38 -22.74
N SER A 393 11.71 -33.54 -23.66
CA SER A 393 11.76 -32.82 -24.94
C SER A 393 10.79 -33.37 -25.99
N ALA A 394 10.19 -34.55 -25.74
CA ALA A 394 9.32 -35.25 -26.68
C ALA A 394 7.81 -35.16 -26.36
N PHE A 395 7.40 -34.53 -25.26
CA PHE A 395 5.98 -34.32 -24.95
C PHE A 395 5.58 -32.91 -25.36
N GLY A 396 4.68 -32.83 -26.34
CA GLY A 396 4.05 -31.58 -26.74
C GLY A 396 3.32 -30.92 -25.56
N VAL A 397 3.26 -29.60 -25.57
CA VAL A 397 2.38 -28.84 -24.68
C VAL A 397 1.04 -28.69 -25.39
N ASP A 398 -0.06 -29.03 -24.73
CA ASP A 398 -1.39 -28.96 -25.33
C ASP A 398 -2.33 -28.08 -24.50
N LEU A 399 -3.28 -27.43 -25.17
CA LEU A 399 -4.32 -26.63 -24.53
C LEU A 399 -5.34 -27.55 -23.83
N LYS A 400 -5.41 -27.52 -22.49
CA LYS A 400 -6.24 -28.41 -21.68
C LYS A 400 -7.66 -27.89 -21.44
N SER A 401 -7.81 -26.58 -21.22
CA SER A 401 -9.14 -25.99 -21.06
C SER A 401 -9.20 -24.53 -21.49
N ILE A 402 -10.38 -24.13 -21.97
CA ILE A 402 -10.73 -22.75 -22.28
C ILE A 402 -11.86 -22.35 -21.34
N THR A 403 -11.70 -21.24 -20.62
CA THR A 403 -12.75 -20.69 -19.75
C THR A 403 -13.06 -19.25 -20.09
N VAL A 404 -14.35 -18.95 -20.19
CA VAL A 404 -14.90 -17.61 -20.44
C VAL A 404 -15.51 -17.09 -19.14
N TYR A 405 -15.24 -15.83 -18.80
CA TYR A 405 -15.86 -15.14 -17.68
C TYR A 405 -16.69 -13.96 -18.17
N PRO A 406 -17.95 -14.17 -18.60
CA PRO A 406 -18.81 -13.11 -19.10
C PRO A 406 -18.87 -11.89 -18.16
N ILE A 407 -19.20 -12.14 -16.89
CA ILE A 407 -19.35 -11.08 -15.88
C ILE A 407 -18.10 -11.02 -15.01
N LYS A 408 -17.51 -9.83 -14.89
CA LYS A 408 -16.34 -9.57 -14.06
C LYS A 408 -16.60 -10.04 -12.62
N SER A 409 -15.69 -10.85 -12.09
CA SER A 409 -15.72 -11.40 -10.72
C SER A 409 -16.71 -12.54 -10.46
N CYS A 410 -17.60 -12.90 -11.41
CA CYS A 410 -18.51 -14.06 -11.29
C CYS A 410 -17.84 -15.38 -11.70
N ALA A 411 -18.46 -16.54 -11.49
CA ALA A 411 -17.92 -17.80 -11.99
C ALA A 411 -17.97 -17.85 -13.52
N GLY A 412 -16.93 -18.43 -14.12
CA GLY A 412 -16.86 -18.67 -15.56
C GLY A 412 -17.30 -20.09 -15.91
N PHE A 413 -17.44 -20.36 -17.21
CA PHE A 413 -17.75 -21.69 -17.72
C PHE A 413 -16.65 -22.15 -18.68
N SER A 414 -16.36 -23.45 -18.65
CA SER A 414 -15.39 -24.07 -19.55
C SER A 414 -16.06 -24.59 -20.82
N THR A 415 -15.32 -24.58 -21.92
CA THR A 415 -15.82 -25.00 -23.25
C THR A 415 -14.72 -25.71 -24.04
N ASP A 416 -15.11 -26.60 -24.96
CA ASP A 416 -14.20 -27.30 -25.86
C ASP A 416 -13.67 -26.41 -26.98
N ARG A 417 -14.44 -25.39 -27.37
CA ARG A 417 -14.05 -24.41 -28.38
C ARG A 417 -14.72 -23.07 -28.13
N TRP A 418 -14.05 -21.97 -28.48
CA TRP A 418 -14.61 -20.62 -28.35
C TRP A 418 -14.02 -19.63 -29.36
N PRO A 419 -14.81 -18.68 -29.88
CA PRO A 419 -14.32 -17.68 -30.82
C PRO A 419 -13.46 -16.62 -30.11
N LEU A 420 -12.43 -16.18 -30.82
CA LEU A 420 -11.57 -15.06 -30.53
C LEU A 420 -12.15 -13.78 -31.12
N SER A 421 -11.86 -12.68 -30.44
CA SER A 421 -12.17 -11.32 -30.84
C SER A 421 -10.92 -10.46 -30.68
N SER A 422 -10.96 -9.23 -31.19
CA SER A 422 -9.90 -8.24 -30.97
C SER A 422 -9.69 -7.86 -29.49
N ARG A 423 -10.60 -8.30 -28.59
CA ARG A 423 -10.57 -8.00 -27.15
C ARG A 423 -10.26 -9.23 -26.28
N GLY A 424 -10.07 -10.41 -26.87
CA GLY A 424 -9.86 -11.67 -26.16
C GLY A 424 -10.84 -12.76 -26.61
N LEU A 425 -11.22 -13.67 -25.71
CA LEU A 425 -12.35 -14.57 -25.96
C LEU A 425 -13.64 -13.74 -26.14
N LEU A 426 -14.47 -14.08 -27.13
CA LEU A 426 -15.73 -13.37 -27.37
C LEU A 426 -16.57 -13.36 -26.09
N TYR A 427 -17.16 -12.21 -25.74
CA TYR A 427 -17.94 -12.00 -24.52
C TYR A 427 -17.18 -12.11 -23.18
N ASP A 428 -15.85 -12.30 -23.16
CA ASP A 428 -15.09 -12.31 -21.90
C ASP A 428 -15.05 -10.92 -21.26
N ARG A 429 -15.50 -10.87 -20.00
CA ARG A 429 -15.54 -9.69 -19.11
C ARG A 429 -16.23 -8.47 -19.74
N GLU A 430 -17.22 -8.69 -20.61
CA GLU A 430 -18.05 -7.62 -21.18
C GLU A 430 -18.99 -6.96 -20.18
N TRP A 431 -19.30 -7.64 -19.07
CA TRP A 431 -20.20 -7.14 -18.03
C TRP A 431 -19.49 -6.93 -16.68
N LEU A 432 -20.01 -6.00 -15.89
CA LEU A 432 -19.63 -5.82 -14.48
C LEU A 432 -20.83 -5.41 -13.62
N LEU A 433 -20.67 -5.50 -12.30
CA LEU A 433 -21.63 -4.99 -11.33
C LEU A 433 -21.13 -3.69 -10.68
N GLN A 434 -22.04 -2.74 -10.46
CA GLN A 434 -21.77 -1.48 -9.77
C GLN A 434 -22.70 -1.32 -8.56
N SER A 435 -22.22 -0.71 -7.49
CA SER A 435 -23.05 -0.30 -6.36
C SER A 435 -23.88 0.95 -6.69
N LEU A 436 -24.89 1.24 -5.87
CA LEU A 436 -25.66 2.49 -5.96
C LEU A 436 -24.81 3.75 -5.74
N THR A 437 -23.61 3.62 -5.15
CA THR A 437 -22.66 4.72 -4.94
C THR A 437 -21.70 4.92 -6.11
N GLY A 438 -21.87 4.17 -7.21
CA GLY A 438 -21.01 4.22 -8.38
C GLY A 438 -19.73 3.37 -8.27
N GLU A 439 -19.58 2.59 -7.20
CA GLU A 439 -18.38 1.79 -6.97
C GLU A 439 -18.47 0.44 -7.71
N THR A 440 -17.43 0.08 -8.48
CA THR A 440 -17.37 -1.26 -9.10
C THR A 440 -17.21 -2.36 -8.06
N LEU A 441 -18.11 -3.33 -8.11
CA LEU A 441 -18.10 -4.50 -7.25
C LEU A 441 -17.10 -5.53 -7.80
N THR A 442 -16.30 -6.08 -6.90
CA THR A 442 -15.28 -7.09 -7.22
C THR A 442 -15.32 -8.22 -6.22
N GLN A 443 -14.81 -9.39 -6.59
CA GLN A 443 -14.76 -10.56 -5.71
C GLN A 443 -14.01 -10.29 -4.39
N LYS A 444 -13.12 -9.27 -4.34
CA LYS A 444 -12.45 -8.86 -3.09
C LYS A 444 -13.41 -8.21 -2.08
N LYS A 445 -14.38 -7.44 -2.58
CA LYS A 445 -15.37 -6.69 -1.77
C LYS A 445 -16.64 -7.49 -1.53
N VAL A 446 -17.00 -8.32 -2.52
CA VAL A 446 -18.20 -9.15 -2.54
C VAL A 446 -17.80 -10.57 -2.98
N PRO A 447 -17.23 -11.39 -2.08
CA PRO A 447 -16.78 -12.74 -2.41
C PRO A 447 -17.90 -13.64 -2.95
N GLU A 448 -19.15 -13.38 -2.55
CA GLU A 448 -20.37 -14.10 -2.97
C GLU A 448 -20.60 -14.07 -4.48
N MET A 449 -20.00 -13.11 -5.20
CA MET A 449 -20.07 -13.08 -6.67
C MET A 449 -19.57 -14.38 -7.31
N CYS A 450 -18.66 -15.13 -6.66
CA CYS A 450 -18.18 -16.40 -7.19
C CYS A 450 -19.25 -17.51 -7.23
N LEU A 451 -20.37 -17.35 -6.52
CA LEU A 451 -21.50 -18.28 -6.54
C LEU A 451 -22.44 -18.04 -7.73
N ILE A 452 -22.26 -16.93 -8.46
CA ILE A 452 -23.04 -16.61 -9.65
C ILE A 452 -22.39 -17.32 -10.85
N HIS A 453 -23.07 -18.34 -11.34
CA HIS A 453 -22.66 -19.14 -12.48
C HIS A 453 -23.19 -18.51 -13.76
N THR A 454 -22.35 -18.44 -14.79
CA THR A 454 -22.71 -17.85 -16.08
C THR A 454 -22.43 -18.84 -17.20
N TYR A 455 -23.29 -18.86 -18.21
CA TYR A 455 -23.13 -19.70 -19.40
C TYR A 455 -23.67 -18.97 -20.62
N ILE A 456 -22.91 -18.95 -21.73
CA ILE A 456 -23.36 -18.34 -22.99
C ILE A 456 -23.63 -19.44 -24.00
N ASP A 457 -24.85 -19.43 -24.55
CA ASP A 457 -25.19 -20.19 -25.74
C ASP A 457 -25.11 -19.27 -26.97
N LEU A 458 -24.08 -19.49 -27.80
CA LEU A 458 -23.87 -18.72 -29.03
C LEU A 458 -24.91 -19.02 -30.11
N SER A 459 -25.52 -20.21 -30.11
CA SER A 459 -26.53 -20.59 -31.10
C SER A 459 -27.87 -19.90 -30.84
N GLN A 460 -28.24 -19.77 -29.57
CA GLN A 460 -29.43 -19.04 -29.14
C GLN A 460 -29.16 -17.53 -28.99
N GLY A 461 -27.91 -17.13 -28.81
CA GLY A 461 -27.55 -15.75 -28.52
C GLY A 461 -28.00 -15.30 -27.13
N ILE A 462 -27.94 -16.19 -26.13
CA ILE A 462 -28.44 -15.95 -24.77
C ILE A 462 -27.33 -16.19 -23.73
N LEU A 463 -27.23 -15.29 -22.76
CA LEU A 463 -26.46 -15.43 -21.53
C LEU A 463 -27.39 -15.91 -20.41
N PHE A 464 -27.13 -17.12 -19.91
CA PHE A 464 -27.79 -17.73 -18.76
C PHE A 464 -27.01 -17.45 -17.49
N ILE A 465 -27.70 -17.07 -16.42
CA ILE A 465 -27.10 -16.67 -15.14
C ILE A 465 -27.87 -17.34 -14.00
N ASN A 466 -27.16 -18.09 -13.16
CA ASN A 466 -27.75 -18.86 -12.06
C ASN A 466 -27.03 -18.55 -10.74
N SER A 467 -27.76 -18.56 -9.63
CA SER A 467 -27.20 -18.36 -8.29
C SER A 467 -27.96 -19.25 -7.30
N PRO A 468 -27.30 -19.90 -6.33
CA PRO A 468 -27.97 -20.70 -5.30
C PRO A 468 -28.91 -19.86 -4.42
N ARG A 469 -28.72 -18.53 -4.41
CA ARG A 469 -29.55 -17.58 -3.64
C ARG A 469 -30.81 -17.13 -4.39
N CYS A 470 -30.96 -17.49 -5.65
CA CYS A 470 -32.10 -17.12 -6.49
C CYS A 470 -32.85 -18.39 -6.91
N LYS A 471 -34.19 -18.38 -6.79
CA LYS A 471 -35.02 -19.54 -7.16
C LYS A 471 -35.04 -19.81 -8.66
N GLU A 472 -34.99 -18.76 -9.46
CA GLU A 472 -35.04 -18.82 -10.92
C GLU A 472 -33.76 -18.24 -11.53
N GLY A 473 -33.31 -18.84 -12.63
CA GLY A 473 -32.19 -18.34 -13.41
C GLY A 473 -32.60 -17.13 -14.27
N LEU A 474 -31.65 -16.23 -14.50
CA LEU A 474 -31.84 -15.05 -15.34
C LEU A 474 -31.31 -15.31 -16.76
N GLN A 475 -32.02 -14.79 -17.77
CA GLN A 475 -31.63 -14.89 -19.18
C GLN A 475 -31.49 -13.50 -19.78
N ILE A 476 -30.37 -13.26 -20.46
CA ILE A 476 -30.09 -11.99 -21.15
C ILE A 476 -29.80 -12.26 -22.62
N ILE A 477 -30.58 -11.65 -23.51
CA ILE A 477 -30.38 -11.75 -24.97
C ILE A 477 -29.16 -10.89 -25.37
N LEU A 478 -28.22 -11.48 -26.10
CA LEU A 478 -26.95 -10.83 -26.44
C LEU A 478 -27.08 -9.78 -27.55
N ASN A 479 -28.02 -9.97 -28.48
CA ASN A 479 -28.21 -9.15 -29.69
C ASN A 479 -29.32 -8.10 -29.55
N SER A 480 -29.93 -7.95 -28.37
CA SER A 480 -30.98 -6.96 -28.17
C SER A 480 -30.38 -5.56 -28.06
N ASN A 481 -30.34 -4.83 -29.17
CA ASN A 481 -30.21 -3.36 -29.16
C ASN A 481 -31.42 -2.66 -28.50
N SER A 482 -32.38 -3.43 -27.96
CA SER A 482 -33.68 -2.98 -27.46
C SER A 482 -33.75 -2.79 -25.94
N SER A 483 -32.64 -2.81 -25.20
CA SER A 483 -32.66 -2.39 -23.80
C SER A 483 -32.73 -0.85 -23.74
N ASN A 484 -33.83 -0.31 -23.21
CA ASN A 484 -34.04 1.12 -22.92
C ASN A 484 -33.07 1.68 -21.84
N GLY A 485 -32.02 0.94 -21.49
CA GLY A 485 -31.02 1.30 -20.51
C GLY A 485 -30.24 2.54 -20.91
N LYS A 486 -30.10 3.46 -19.95
CA LYS A 486 -29.34 4.70 -20.08
C LYS A 486 -27.88 4.37 -20.42
N ARG A 487 -27.33 5.05 -21.43
CA ARG A 487 -25.89 5.02 -21.71
C ARG A 487 -25.18 5.90 -20.70
N GLU A 488 -24.15 5.36 -20.08
CA GLU A 488 -23.37 6.06 -19.06
C GLU A 488 -21.88 5.87 -19.33
N GLU A 489 -21.07 6.77 -18.79
CA GLU A 489 -19.61 6.64 -18.82
C GLU A 489 -19.11 6.32 -17.42
N ILE A 490 -18.27 5.29 -17.31
CA ILE A 490 -17.62 4.93 -16.06
C ILE A 490 -16.11 5.02 -16.20
N SER A 491 -15.45 5.56 -15.18
CA SER A 491 -13.99 5.59 -15.10
C SER A 491 -13.50 4.41 -14.27
N LEU A 492 -12.69 3.56 -14.88
CA LEU A 492 -12.11 2.37 -14.27
C LEU A 492 -10.61 2.36 -14.55
N ARG A 493 -9.79 2.45 -13.49
CA ARG A 493 -8.32 2.42 -13.58
C ARG A 493 -7.73 3.42 -14.60
N GLY A 494 -8.28 4.63 -14.67
CA GLY A 494 -7.83 5.67 -15.60
C GLY A 494 -8.29 5.49 -17.06
N GLN A 495 -9.18 4.52 -17.32
CA GLN A 495 -9.84 4.34 -18.62
C GLN A 495 -11.32 4.68 -18.50
N ILE A 496 -11.86 5.35 -19.51
CA ILE A 496 -13.29 5.64 -19.61
C ILE A 496 -13.94 4.57 -20.47
N TYR A 497 -15.01 3.96 -19.96
CA TYR A 497 -15.82 2.98 -20.68
C TYR A 497 -17.22 3.50 -20.89
N GLN A 498 -17.73 3.36 -22.12
CA GLN A 498 -19.14 3.55 -22.42
C GLN A 498 -19.90 2.28 -22.08
N VAL A 499 -20.88 2.41 -21.20
CA VAL A 499 -21.63 1.28 -20.68
C VAL A 499 -23.12 1.45 -20.84
N GLN A 500 -23.82 0.32 -20.88
CA GLN A 500 -25.27 0.23 -20.93
C GLN A 500 -25.77 -0.56 -19.74
N GLY A 501 -26.71 0.01 -18.98
CA GLY A 501 -27.44 -0.69 -17.94
C GLY A 501 -28.59 -1.56 -18.48
N TYR A 502 -29.10 -2.44 -17.62
CA TYR A 502 -30.26 -3.27 -17.90
C TYR A 502 -31.50 -2.80 -17.13
N ASP A 503 -32.62 -3.47 -17.34
CA ASP A 503 -33.87 -3.17 -16.66
C ASP A 503 -33.81 -3.53 -15.16
N LYS A 504 -34.68 -2.90 -14.37
CA LYS A 504 -34.70 -3.04 -12.90
C LYS A 504 -34.88 -4.48 -12.42
N GLU A 505 -35.48 -5.35 -13.23
CA GLU A 505 -35.63 -6.78 -12.92
C GLU A 505 -34.27 -7.49 -12.85
N VAL A 506 -33.37 -7.19 -13.79
CA VAL A 506 -31.99 -7.71 -13.82
C VAL A 506 -31.23 -7.24 -12.59
N ASP A 507 -31.31 -5.94 -12.27
CA ASP A 507 -30.65 -5.35 -11.11
C ASP A 507 -31.17 -5.94 -9.79
N THR A 508 -32.48 -6.20 -9.71
CA THR A 508 -33.11 -6.83 -8.55
C THR A 508 -32.62 -8.27 -8.37
N TRP A 509 -32.50 -9.03 -9.47
CA TRP A 509 -31.99 -10.39 -9.45
C TRP A 509 -30.54 -10.43 -8.96
N PHE A 510 -29.66 -9.57 -9.48
CA PHE A 510 -28.28 -9.49 -9.02
C PHE A 510 -28.20 -9.04 -7.56
N SER A 511 -29.01 -8.06 -7.17
CA SER A 511 -29.05 -7.57 -5.79
C SER A 511 -29.43 -8.66 -4.80
N ALA A 512 -30.38 -9.53 -5.16
CA ALA A 512 -30.76 -10.71 -4.38
C ALA A 512 -29.63 -11.75 -4.35
N ALA A 513 -28.98 -12.01 -5.49
CA ALA A 513 -27.90 -12.98 -5.62
C ALA A 513 -26.69 -12.63 -4.74
N ILE A 514 -26.32 -11.35 -4.62
CA ILE A 514 -25.17 -10.91 -3.80
C ILE A 514 -25.57 -10.41 -2.40
N GLY A 515 -26.87 -10.21 -2.14
CA GLY A 515 -27.39 -9.71 -0.87
C GLY A 515 -27.14 -8.22 -0.61
N ARG A 516 -26.92 -7.41 -1.66
CA ARG A 516 -26.77 -5.95 -1.56
C ARG A 516 -27.22 -5.27 -2.85
N PRO A 517 -27.74 -4.03 -2.81
CA PRO A 517 -28.17 -3.32 -4.01
C PRO A 517 -27.03 -3.10 -5.02
N CYS A 518 -27.25 -3.50 -6.28
CA CYS A 518 -26.32 -3.32 -7.38
C CYS A 518 -27.01 -3.24 -8.75
N THR A 519 -26.26 -2.78 -9.76
CA THR A 519 -26.71 -2.70 -11.15
C THR A 519 -25.76 -3.45 -12.07
N LEU A 520 -26.31 -4.09 -13.11
CA LEU A 520 -25.52 -4.76 -14.16
C LEU A 520 -25.23 -3.79 -15.30
N LEU A 521 -23.96 -3.69 -15.69
CA LEU A 521 -23.50 -2.83 -16.78
C LEU A 521 -22.76 -3.66 -17.84
N ARG A 522 -23.07 -3.42 -19.11
CA ARG A 522 -22.37 -4.00 -20.26
C ARG A 522 -21.52 -2.96 -20.97
N HIS A 523 -20.31 -3.32 -21.37
CA HIS A 523 -19.47 -2.50 -22.23
C HIS A 523 -20.04 -2.42 -23.66
N LEU A 524 -20.26 -1.21 -24.16
CA LEU A 524 -20.62 -0.97 -25.55
C LEU A 524 -19.36 -0.92 -26.41
N SER A 525 -19.29 -1.74 -27.45
CA SER A 525 -18.18 -1.70 -28.40
C SER A 525 -18.28 -0.46 -29.30
N SER A 526 -17.84 0.70 -28.81
CA SER A 526 -17.53 1.85 -29.67
C SER A 526 -16.03 1.93 -29.92
N SER A 527 -15.65 2.44 -31.09
CA SER A 527 -14.27 2.53 -31.59
C SER A 527 -13.36 3.51 -30.83
N HIS A 528 -13.82 4.04 -29.69
CA HIS A 528 -13.13 5.10 -28.93
C HIS A 528 -12.96 4.71 -27.46
N CYS A 529 -12.00 3.84 -27.17
CA CYS A 529 -11.39 3.76 -25.84
C CYS A 529 -10.40 4.94 -25.69
N VAL A 530 -10.69 5.95 -24.86
CA VAL A 530 -9.77 7.07 -24.57
C VAL A 530 -9.05 6.80 -23.25
N SER A 531 -7.71 6.68 -23.29
CA SER A 531 -6.88 6.60 -22.08
C SER A 531 -6.52 8.00 -21.59
N LEU A 532 -6.68 8.27 -20.29
CA LEU A 532 -6.43 9.60 -19.71
C LEU A 532 -4.97 9.87 -19.31
N ASP A 533 -4.05 8.92 -19.49
CA ASP A 533 -2.65 9.09 -19.08
C ASP A 533 -1.68 9.15 -20.27
N GLU A 534 -1.42 10.39 -20.73
CA GLU A 534 -0.12 10.78 -21.24
C GLU A 534 0.80 11.09 -20.05
N ARG A 535 1.80 10.23 -19.79
CA ARG A 535 3.11 10.66 -19.30
C ARG A 535 4.14 9.54 -19.43
N ASP A 536 5.22 9.89 -20.11
CA ASP A 536 6.32 9.05 -20.58
C ASP A 536 7.04 8.29 -19.47
N SER A 537 7.02 6.96 -19.55
CA SER A 537 8.13 6.13 -19.10
C SER A 537 9.01 5.84 -20.32
N VAL A 538 10.19 6.47 -20.35
CA VAL A 538 11.20 6.34 -21.40
C VAL A 538 11.59 4.88 -21.58
N GLY A 539 11.24 4.32 -22.74
CA GLY A 539 11.70 3.02 -23.21
C GLY A 539 10.60 2.15 -23.82
N THR A 540 10.58 2.11 -25.16
CA THR A 540 9.92 1.14 -26.08
C THR A 540 8.44 1.36 -26.48
N CYS A 541 8.30 1.71 -27.77
CA CYS A 541 7.18 1.59 -28.73
C CYS A 541 5.80 2.18 -28.41
N ARG A 542 5.49 3.27 -29.13
CA ARG A 542 4.14 3.77 -29.44
C ARG A 542 3.41 2.80 -30.38
N GLU A 543 2.80 1.74 -29.85
CA GLU A 543 1.93 0.85 -30.65
C GLU A 543 0.64 0.54 -29.88
N SER A 544 -0.50 0.82 -30.54
CA SER A 544 -1.90 0.69 -30.11
C SER A 544 -2.14 -0.13 -28.83
N ARG A 545 -2.52 0.56 -27.74
CA ARG A 545 -3.14 -0.09 -26.58
C ARG A 545 -4.45 -0.73 -27.03
N THR A 546 -4.50 -2.05 -27.12
CA THR A 546 -5.70 -2.84 -27.42
C THR A 546 -6.82 -2.49 -26.44
N CYS A 547 -7.98 -2.07 -26.93
CA CYS A 547 -9.17 -1.77 -26.11
C CYS A 547 -9.66 -3.06 -25.44
N LEU A 548 -9.34 -3.23 -24.15
CA LEU A 548 -9.77 -4.38 -23.36
C LEU A 548 -11.22 -4.18 -22.91
N ASN A 549 -11.94 -5.27 -22.65
CA ASN A 549 -13.17 -5.20 -21.85
C ASN A 549 -12.81 -4.96 -20.36
N PHE A 550 -13.65 -5.35 -19.41
CA PHE A 550 -13.38 -5.16 -17.98
C PHE A 550 -12.32 -6.12 -17.40
N SER A 551 -11.38 -6.59 -18.23
CA SER A 551 -10.17 -7.29 -17.81
C SER A 551 -9.25 -6.37 -17.01
N ASN A 552 -8.44 -6.95 -16.12
CA ASN A 552 -7.58 -6.16 -15.25
C ASN A 552 -6.30 -5.68 -15.94
N GLU A 553 -5.65 -6.56 -16.70
CA GLU A 553 -4.28 -6.34 -17.20
C GLU A 553 -4.10 -6.79 -18.66
N ALA A 554 -4.68 -7.92 -19.07
CA ALA A 554 -4.55 -8.46 -20.43
C ALA A 554 -5.80 -9.19 -20.92
N GLN A 555 -5.80 -9.58 -22.20
CA GLN A 555 -6.90 -10.30 -22.86
C GLN A 555 -7.05 -11.73 -22.34
N PHE A 556 -5.93 -12.41 -22.07
CA PHE A 556 -5.93 -13.77 -21.56
C PHE A 556 -4.97 -13.92 -20.39
N LEU A 557 -5.32 -14.84 -19.51
CA LEU A 557 -4.42 -15.39 -18.50
C LEU A 557 -4.19 -16.87 -18.81
N LEU A 558 -2.93 -17.26 -18.97
CA LEU A 558 -2.51 -18.65 -19.19
C LEU A 558 -1.82 -19.21 -17.93
N ILE A 559 -2.14 -20.45 -17.58
CA ILE A 559 -1.56 -21.18 -16.44
C ILE A 559 -1.27 -22.62 -16.83
N SER A 560 -0.14 -23.17 -16.39
CA SER A 560 0.16 -24.61 -16.50
C SER A 560 -0.45 -25.42 -15.36
N GLU A 561 -0.99 -26.59 -15.70
CA GLU A 561 -1.45 -27.59 -14.73
C GLU A 561 -0.29 -28.10 -13.86
N GLU A 562 0.90 -28.25 -14.44
CA GLU A 562 2.12 -28.64 -13.75
C GLU A 562 2.57 -27.57 -12.73
N SER A 563 2.44 -26.29 -13.06
CA SER A 563 2.67 -25.17 -12.13
C SER A 563 1.74 -25.20 -10.92
N VAL A 564 0.48 -25.61 -11.11
CA VAL A 564 -0.51 -25.78 -10.04
C VAL A 564 -0.25 -27.06 -9.24
N SER A 565 0.21 -28.13 -9.89
CA SER A 565 0.61 -29.37 -9.24
C SER A 565 1.80 -29.16 -8.30
N ASP A 566 2.84 -28.42 -8.74
CA ASP A 566 3.96 -28.04 -7.87
C ASP A 566 3.51 -27.20 -6.67
N LEU A 567 2.59 -26.25 -6.88
CA LEU A 567 1.99 -25.48 -5.78
C LEU A 567 1.25 -26.37 -4.78
N ASN A 568 0.43 -27.32 -5.25
CA ASN A 568 -0.27 -28.27 -4.39
C ASN A 568 0.70 -29.15 -3.60
N ASN A 569 1.80 -29.58 -4.21
CA ASN A 569 2.84 -30.34 -3.52
C ASN A 569 3.49 -29.53 -2.38
N ARG A 570 3.72 -28.22 -2.59
CA ARG A 570 4.24 -27.32 -1.56
C ARG A 570 3.23 -27.05 -0.45
N LEU A 571 1.95 -26.90 -0.78
CA LEU A 571 0.88 -26.75 0.21
C LEU A 571 0.84 -27.97 1.13
N ASN A 572 0.86 -29.17 0.55
CA ASN A 572 0.84 -30.43 1.29
C ASN A 572 2.10 -30.66 2.14
N SER A 573 3.28 -30.21 1.70
CA SER A 573 4.53 -30.36 2.48
C SER A 573 4.64 -29.39 3.65
N THR A 574 3.95 -28.24 3.58
CA THR A 574 3.96 -27.22 4.65
C THR A 574 3.06 -27.61 5.84
N ASP A 575 2.06 -28.48 5.61
CA ASP A 575 1.10 -28.95 6.62
C ASP A 575 1.62 -30.09 7.52
N VAL A 576 2.77 -30.70 7.22
CA VAL A 576 3.29 -31.87 7.98
C VAL A 576 3.80 -31.49 9.40
N GLY A 577 3.84 -30.20 9.75
CA GLY A 577 4.40 -29.71 11.02
C GLY A 577 3.52 -28.81 11.90
N LYS A 578 2.26 -28.52 11.54
CA LYS A 578 1.38 -27.62 12.31
C LYS A 578 -0.05 -28.15 12.42
N ASP A 579 -0.41 -28.62 13.62
CA ASP A 579 -1.74 -28.99 14.12
C ASP A 579 -2.63 -29.94 13.26
N VAL A 580 -3.06 -31.02 13.91
CA VAL A 580 -3.81 -32.19 13.40
C VAL A 580 -5.26 -31.88 12.94
N ARG A 581 -5.58 -30.62 12.56
CA ARG A 581 -6.96 -30.21 12.19
C ARG A 581 -7.09 -29.29 10.98
N ARG A 582 -6.04 -29.06 10.18
CA ARG A 582 -6.18 -28.34 8.90
C ARG A 582 -6.44 -29.32 7.75
N THR A 583 -7.61 -29.21 7.13
CA THR A 583 -8.00 -29.95 5.93
C THR A 583 -7.01 -29.64 4.81
N SER A 584 -6.43 -30.68 4.17
CA SER A 584 -5.50 -30.53 3.04
C SER A 584 -6.11 -29.64 1.96
N VAL A 585 -5.50 -28.49 1.69
CA VAL A 585 -6.01 -27.51 0.72
C VAL A 585 -5.56 -27.89 -0.68
N GLN A 586 -6.41 -28.60 -1.43
CA GLN A 586 -6.17 -28.84 -2.85
C GLN A 586 -6.64 -27.64 -3.68
N VAL A 587 -5.72 -27.05 -4.45
CA VAL A 587 -6.00 -25.91 -5.32
C VAL A 587 -6.23 -26.38 -6.76
N ASN A 588 -7.38 -26.01 -7.30
CA ASN A 588 -7.70 -26.17 -8.72
C ASN A 588 -7.17 -24.96 -9.54
N PRO A 589 -6.65 -25.15 -10.76
CA PRO A 589 -6.24 -24.06 -11.65
C PRO A 589 -7.27 -22.92 -11.77
N MET A 590 -8.56 -23.25 -11.76
CA MET A 590 -9.67 -22.30 -11.85
C MET A 590 -9.70 -21.27 -10.72
N ARG A 591 -9.06 -21.56 -9.57
CA ARG A 591 -8.90 -20.61 -8.45
C ARG A 591 -8.14 -19.34 -8.85
N PHE A 592 -7.27 -19.45 -9.85
CA PHE A 592 -6.51 -18.33 -10.40
C PHE A 592 -7.24 -17.58 -11.52
N ARG A 593 -8.44 -18.06 -11.87
CA ARG A 593 -9.28 -17.55 -12.95
C ARG A 593 -8.58 -17.43 -14.32
N PRO A 594 -7.85 -18.46 -14.78
CA PRO A 594 -7.24 -18.46 -16.12
C PRO A 594 -8.31 -18.48 -17.20
N ASN A 595 -7.98 -17.92 -18.36
CA ASN A 595 -8.73 -18.10 -19.59
C ASN A 595 -8.27 -19.37 -20.32
N LEU A 596 -6.97 -19.68 -20.25
CA LEU A 596 -6.35 -20.83 -20.90
C LEU A 596 -5.58 -21.65 -19.85
N VAL A 597 -5.83 -22.95 -19.78
CA VAL A 597 -5.02 -23.89 -18.99
C VAL A 597 -4.32 -24.84 -19.94
N ILE A 598 -3.03 -25.06 -19.73
CA ILE A 598 -2.21 -25.94 -20.55
C ILE A 598 -1.76 -27.16 -19.74
N SER A 599 -1.41 -28.22 -20.44
CA SER A 599 -0.78 -29.42 -19.89
C SER A 599 0.42 -29.81 -20.76
N GLY A 600 1.44 -30.36 -20.14
CA GLY A 600 2.72 -30.69 -20.74
C GLY A 600 3.80 -29.66 -20.42
N GLY A 601 5.03 -30.14 -20.26
CA GLY A 601 6.22 -29.34 -19.95
C GLY A 601 6.65 -29.42 -18.47
N ARG A 602 7.60 -28.55 -18.10
CA ARG A 602 8.07 -28.41 -16.72
C ARG A 602 7.22 -27.39 -15.96
N PRO A 603 7.01 -27.54 -14.64
CA PRO A 603 6.39 -26.49 -13.83
C PRO A 603 7.06 -25.14 -14.07
N TYR A 604 6.24 -24.10 -14.28
CA TYR A 604 6.66 -22.73 -14.56
C TYR A 604 7.39 -22.50 -15.89
N ALA A 605 7.34 -23.46 -16.83
CA ALA A 605 7.89 -23.27 -18.18
C ALA A 605 7.30 -22.02 -18.87
N GLU A 606 6.03 -21.72 -18.60
CA GLU A 606 5.31 -20.61 -19.20
C GLU A 606 5.95 -19.24 -18.93
N ASP A 607 6.70 -19.08 -17.83
CA ASP A 607 7.33 -17.80 -17.46
C ASP A 607 8.37 -17.33 -18.48
N GLU A 608 8.97 -18.24 -19.24
CA GLU A 608 10.04 -17.96 -20.20
C GLU A 608 9.54 -17.70 -21.63
N TRP A 609 8.24 -17.90 -21.88
CA TRP A 609 7.68 -17.81 -23.22
C TRP A 609 7.47 -16.36 -23.64
N ILE A 610 7.89 -16.04 -24.86
CA ILE A 610 7.70 -14.71 -25.46
C ILE A 610 6.58 -14.75 -26.48
N ASN A 611 6.74 -15.58 -27.51
CA ASN A 611 5.73 -15.78 -28.54
C ASN A 611 5.19 -17.20 -28.41
N ILE A 612 3.88 -17.35 -28.54
CA ILE A 612 3.19 -18.62 -28.33
C ILE A 612 2.26 -18.84 -29.52
N LYS A 613 2.43 -19.97 -30.19
CA LYS A 613 1.51 -20.42 -31.23
C LYS A 613 0.60 -21.49 -30.67
N ILE A 614 -0.72 -21.29 -30.71
CA ILE A 614 -1.73 -22.28 -30.32
C ILE A 614 -2.50 -22.68 -31.59
N GLY A 615 -2.30 -23.89 -32.08
CA GLY A 615 -2.78 -24.27 -33.42
C GLY A 615 -2.19 -23.33 -34.48
N ASN A 616 -3.04 -22.54 -35.15
CA ASN A 616 -2.63 -21.53 -36.14
C ASN A 616 -2.72 -20.07 -35.64
N LYS A 617 -2.88 -19.85 -34.33
CA LYS A 617 -3.09 -18.53 -33.74
C LYS A 617 -1.85 -18.07 -32.98
N PHE A 618 -1.48 -16.80 -33.13
CA PHE A 618 -0.30 -16.23 -32.51
C PHE A 618 -0.65 -15.37 -31.30
N PHE A 619 0.10 -15.57 -30.22
CA PHE A 619 -0.05 -14.84 -28.97
C PHE A 619 1.32 -14.35 -28.50
N ARG A 620 1.32 -13.20 -27.84
CA ARG A 620 2.51 -12.62 -27.21
C ARG A 620 2.33 -12.53 -25.70
N SER A 621 3.35 -12.98 -24.98
CA SER A 621 3.42 -12.86 -23.52
C SER A 621 3.74 -11.41 -23.12
N LEU A 622 2.94 -10.88 -22.20
CA LEU A 622 3.13 -9.58 -21.55
C LEU A 622 3.85 -9.72 -20.20
N GLY A 623 4.28 -10.93 -19.83
CA GLY A 623 4.93 -11.24 -18.57
C GLY A 623 4.01 -11.87 -17.52
N GLY A 624 4.56 -12.08 -16.32
CA GLY A 624 3.89 -12.78 -15.23
C GLY A 624 2.72 -12.00 -14.61
N CYS A 625 1.64 -12.70 -14.27
CA CYS A 625 0.46 -12.13 -13.62
C CYS A 625 0.68 -12.00 -12.10
N ASN A 626 0.57 -10.77 -11.58
CA ASN A 626 0.66 -10.52 -10.14
C ASN A 626 -0.61 -10.97 -9.42
N ARG A 627 -0.43 -11.84 -8.43
CA ARG A 627 -1.55 -12.41 -7.65
C ARG A 627 -1.84 -11.59 -6.40
N CYS A 628 -3.11 -11.62 -6.02
CA CYS A 628 -3.64 -10.87 -4.89
C CYS A 628 -4.63 -11.75 -4.11
N GLN A 629 -5.09 -11.25 -2.95
CA GLN A 629 -5.94 -11.99 -2.00
C GLN A 629 -7.20 -12.64 -2.60
N MET A 630 -7.60 -12.27 -3.82
CA MET A 630 -8.71 -12.91 -4.54
C MET A 630 -8.54 -14.43 -4.66
N ILE A 631 -7.32 -14.93 -4.81
CA ILE A 631 -7.09 -16.39 -4.95
C ILE A 631 -7.29 -17.15 -3.64
N ASN A 632 -7.46 -16.47 -2.51
CA ASN A 632 -7.61 -17.11 -1.21
C ASN A 632 -9.07 -17.41 -0.84
N PHE A 633 -10.02 -17.05 -1.70
CA PHE A 633 -11.42 -17.42 -1.53
C PHE A 633 -11.64 -18.85 -2.05
N SER A 634 -12.30 -19.66 -1.24
CA SER A 634 -12.78 -20.99 -1.59
C SER A 634 -14.25 -21.12 -1.30
N THR A 635 -14.94 -21.96 -2.06
CA THR A 635 -16.34 -22.31 -1.83
C THR A 635 -16.41 -23.67 -1.16
N ASP A 636 -17.05 -23.77 -0.01
CA ASP A 636 -17.40 -25.03 0.66
C ASP A 636 -18.87 -24.97 1.07
N ALA A 637 -19.65 -26.01 0.75
CA ALA A 637 -21.10 -26.05 0.97
C ALA A 637 -21.84 -24.74 0.58
N GLU A 638 -21.48 -24.16 -0.57
CA GLU A 638 -22.03 -22.89 -1.10
C GLU A 638 -21.75 -21.64 -0.23
N GLN A 639 -20.85 -21.74 0.76
CA GLN A 639 -20.34 -20.62 1.53
C GLN A 639 -18.93 -20.25 1.09
N VAL A 640 -18.62 -18.95 1.10
CA VAL A 640 -17.30 -18.45 0.75
C VAL A 640 -16.41 -18.42 1.99
N LEU A 641 -15.43 -19.31 2.02
CA LEU A 641 -14.36 -19.33 3.02
C LEU A 641 -13.19 -18.48 2.53
N LYS A 642 -12.69 -17.62 3.42
CA LYS A 642 -11.48 -16.83 3.19
C LYS A 642 -10.33 -17.44 3.99
N THR A 643 -9.27 -17.83 3.31
CA THR A 643 -8.03 -18.30 3.95
C THR A 643 -6.86 -17.38 3.61
N ASN A 644 -5.63 -17.74 4.02
CA ASN A 644 -4.41 -17.06 3.57
C ASN A 644 -3.73 -17.81 2.42
N GLU A 645 -4.17 -19.03 2.12
CA GLU A 645 -3.64 -19.89 1.08
C GLU A 645 -4.50 -19.82 -0.19
N PRO A 646 -3.92 -19.96 -1.40
CA PRO A 646 -2.51 -20.33 -1.64
C PRO A 646 -1.55 -19.13 -1.78
N LEU A 647 -2.02 -17.90 -1.56
CA LEU A 647 -1.18 -16.71 -1.77
C LEU A 647 0.02 -16.64 -0.82
N ALA A 648 -0.13 -17.08 0.43
CA ALA A 648 0.97 -17.13 1.39
C ALA A 648 2.05 -18.12 0.93
N THR A 649 1.68 -19.32 0.49
CA THR A 649 2.63 -20.27 -0.09
C THR A 649 3.29 -19.72 -1.34
N LEU A 650 2.55 -19.11 -2.27
CA LEU A 650 3.14 -18.46 -3.44
C LEU A 650 4.12 -17.33 -3.06
N ALA A 651 3.82 -16.57 -2.01
CA ALA A 651 4.70 -15.50 -1.54
C ALA A 651 6.07 -16.01 -1.07
N SER A 652 6.18 -17.26 -0.63
CA SER A 652 7.44 -17.81 -0.10
C SER A 652 8.49 -18.09 -1.18
N TYR A 653 8.06 -18.45 -2.41
CA TYR A 653 8.97 -18.89 -3.47
C TYR A 653 8.76 -18.20 -4.83
N ARG A 654 7.64 -17.48 -5.04
CA ARG A 654 7.30 -16.77 -6.29
C ARG A 654 7.29 -15.25 -6.14
N ARG A 655 7.87 -14.74 -5.06
CA ARG A 655 8.00 -13.30 -4.79
C ARG A 655 9.25 -12.72 -5.48
N VAL A 656 9.06 -11.70 -6.30
CA VAL A 656 10.16 -10.97 -6.96
C VAL A 656 10.61 -9.73 -6.16
N LYS A 657 11.76 -9.12 -6.52
CA LYS A 657 12.44 -8.04 -5.75
C LYS A 657 11.59 -6.77 -5.48
N GLN A 658 10.45 -6.62 -6.16
CA GLN A 658 9.48 -5.52 -5.98
C GLN A 658 8.22 -5.94 -5.20
N GLY A 659 8.24 -7.09 -4.51
CA GLY A 659 7.12 -7.58 -3.70
C GLY A 659 5.91 -8.10 -4.49
N LYS A 660 6.02 -8.23 -5.82
CA LYS A 660 4.99 -8.88 -6.65
C LYS A 660 5.09 -10.40 -6.51
N ILE A 661 3.94 -11.07 -6.46
CA ILE A 661 3.85 -12.54 -6.37
C ILE A 661 3.33 -13.02 -7.72
N LEU A 662 4.18 -13.65 -8.52
CA LEU A 662 3.86 -13.98 -9.92
C LEU A 662 3.41 -15.44 -10.08
N PHE A 663 2.28 -15.65 -10.75
CA PHE A 663 1.81 -16.99 -11.10
C PHE A 663 1.01 -16.96 -12.40
N GLY A 664 1.42 -17.73 -13.41
CA GLY A 664 0.86 -17.68 -14.77
C GLY A 664 1.27 -16.43 -15.54
N ILE A 665 1.00 -16.44 -16.85
CA ILE A 665 1.40 -15.37 -17.78
C ILE A 665 0.20 -14.69 -18.42
N LEU A 666 0.36 -13.41 -18.72
CA LEU A 666 -0.62 -12.59 -19.39
C LEU A 666 -0.37 -12.62 -20.90
N LEU A 667 -1.40 -12.86 -21.71
CA LEU A 667 -1.25 -12.93 -23.17
C LEU A 667 -2.06 -11.86 -23.90
N ARG A 668 -1.54 -11.46 -25.05
CA ARG A 668 -2.21 -10.70 -26.09
C ARG A 668 -2.32 -11.55 -27.35
N TYR A 669 -3.49 -11.55 -27.99
CA TYR A 669 -3.71 -12.17 -29.29
C TYR A 669 -3.27 -11.22 -30.41
N GLU A 670 -2.43 -11.72 -31.33
CA GLU A 670 -2.00 -10.99 -32.52
C GLU A 670 -2.91 -11.38 -33.67
N CYS A 671 -3.85 -10.48 -34.02
CA CYS A 671 -4.81 -10.72 -35.09
C CYS A 671 -4.17 -10.38 -36.44
N GLU A 672 -3.87 -11.38 -37.25
CA GLU A 672 -3.50 -11.18 -38.66
C GLU A 672 -4.76 -10.83 -39.45
N ALA A 673 -4.77 -9.65 -40.07
CA ALA A 673 -5.85 -9.21 -40.93
C ALA A 673 -5.74 -9.91 -42.30
N GLU A 674 -6.13 -11.18 -42.38
CA GLU A 674 -6.36 -11.83 -43.67
C GLU A 674 -7.86 -12.02 -43.89
N GLU A 675 -8.39 -11.24 -44.84
CA GLU A 675 -9.74 -11.36 -45.36
C GLU A 675 -9.94 -12.77 -45.96
N GLY A 676 -10.85 -13.56 -45.37
CA GLY A 676 -11.49 -14.65 -46.11
C GLY A 676 -11.67 -16.01 -45.43
N ASN A 677 -11.12 -16.28 -44.23
CA ASN A 677 -11.26 -17.60 -43.61
C ASN A 677 -11.92 -17.58 -42.21
N SER A 678 -13.24 -17.81 -42.16
CA SER A 678 -14.05 -17.79 -40.93
C SER A 678 -13.70 -18.87 -39.90
N ASN A 679 -12.92 -19.89 -40.28
CA ASN A 679 -12.43 -20.93 -39.37
C ASN A 679 -11.19 -20.54 -38.56
N ASN A 680 -10.49 -19.44 -38.89
CA ASN A 680 -9.26 -19.04 -38.21
C ASN A 680 -9.47 -18.34 -36.86
N SER A 681 -10.72 -18.08 -36.46
CA SER A 681 -11.03 -17.31 -35.25
C SER A 681 -11.36 -18.15 -34.02
N TRP A 682 -11.39 -19.48 -34.07
CA TRP A 682 -11.84 -20.32 -32.93
C TRP A 682 -10.72 -21.06 -32.25
N LEU A 683 -10.50 -20.88 -30.96
CA LEU A 683 -9.63 -21.76 -30.16
C LEU A 683 -10.31 -23.08 -29.85
N ARG A 684 -9.54 -24.17 -29.80
CA ARG A 684 -10.04 -25.50 -29.47
C ARG A 684 -9.14 -26.20 -28.44
N VAL A 685 -9.76 -26.85 -27.47
CA VAL A 685 -9.07 -27.72 -26.51
C VAL A 685 -8.40 -28.88 -27.26
N GLY A 686 -7.17 -29.21 -26.88
CA GLY A 686 -6.31 -30.19 -27.52
C GLY A 686 -5.42 -29.64 -28.63
N GLU A 687 -5.47 -28.33 -28.93
CA GLU A 687 -4.50 -27.72 -29.84
C GLU A 687 -3.09 -27.73 -29.24
N SER A 688 -2.11 -28.16 -30.04
CA SER A 688 -0.70 -28.14 -29.68
C SER A 688 -0.19 -26.70 -29.58
N ILE A 689 0.67 -26.47 -28.61
CA ILE A 689 1.25 -25.19 -28.24
C ILE A 689 2.74 -25.22 -28.53
N THR A 690 3.20 -24.29 -29.36
CA THR A 690 4.62 -24.13 -29.70
C THR A 690 5.11 -22.77 -29.19
N PRO A 691 5.89 -22.74 -28.09
CA PRO A 691 6.49 -21.51 -27.59
C PRO A 691 7.83 -21.21 -28.28
N ASP A 692 8.08 -19.93 -28.57
CA ASP A 692 9.42 -19.39 -28.89
C ASP A 692 10.10 -19.01 -27.56
N SER A 693 11.16 -19.73 -27.19
CA SER A 693 11.87 -19.55 -25.92
C SER A 693 13.11 -18.66 -26.09
N LYS A 694 13.50 -17.92 -25.04
CA LYS A 694 14.68 -17.04 -25.06
C LYS A 694 15.98 -17.75 -25.46
N GLN A 695 16.14 -19.04 -25.17
CA GLN A 695 17.41 -19.76 -25.37
C GLN A 695 17.73 -20.05 -26.85
N LEU A 696 16.76 -20.03 -27.76
CA LEU A 696 16.99 -20.36 -29.18
C LEU A 696 17.56 -19.21 -30.01
N ARG A 697 17.55 -17.97 -29.51
CA ARG A 697 18.13 -16.81 -30.23
C ARG A 697 19.60 -16.60 -29.96
N ASP A 698 20.11 -17.02 -28.81
CA ASP A 698 21.54 -16.88 -28.48
C ASP A 698 22.40 -17.91 -29.24
N THR A 699 21.87 -19.07 -29.59
CA THR A 699 22.57 -20.07 -30.43
C THR A 699 22.57 -19.70 -31.91
N HIS A 700 21.52 -19.05 -32.42
CA HIS A 700 21.50 -18.60 -33.82
C HIS A 700 22.36 -17.38 -34.11
N ARG A 701 22.55 -16.46 -33.14
CA ARG A 701 23.49 -15.34 -33.29
C ARG A 701 24.96 -15.79 -33.35
N ILE A 702 25.32 -16.82 -32.59
CA ILE A 702 26.70 -17.34 -32.57
C ILE A 702 27.06 -18.06 -33.88
N HIS A 703 26.11 -18.70 -34.56
CA HIS A 703 26.37 -19.37 -35.84
C HIS A 703 26.42 -18.43 -37.05
N THR A 704 25.67 -17.32 -37.05
CA THR A 704 25.78 -16.31 -38.13
C THR A 704 27.03 -15.44 -38.03
N ASP A 705 27.54 -15.17 -36.82
CA ASP A 705 28.75 -14.35 -36.65
C ASP A 705 30.05 -15.14 -36.93
N MET A 706 30.05 -16.48 -36.83
CA MET A 706 31.19 -17.30 -37.26
C MET A 706 31.28 -17.49 -38.78
N ALA A 707 30.17 -17.42 -39.51
CA ALA A 707 30.18 -17.53 -40.98
C ALA A 707 30.61 -16.23 -41.68
N ALA A 708 30.40 -15.07 -41.05
CA ALA A 708 30.78 -13.76 -41.61
C ALA A 708 32.28 -13.40 -41.42
N CYS A 709 33.01 -14.09 -40.54
CA CYS A 709 34.42 -13.79 -40.25
C CYS A 709 35.46 -14.53 -41.13
N GLN A 710 35.04 -15.40 -42.07
CA GLN A 710 35.97 -16.15 -42.94
C GLN A 710 36.05 -15.67 -44.40
N VAL A 711 35.29 -14.65 -44.83
CA VAL A 711 35.26 -14.22 -46.24
C VAL A 711 35.91 -12.84 -46.49
N GLY A 712 36.41 -12.15 -45.46
CA GLY A 712 36.87 -10.77 -45.55
C GLY A 712 38.39 -10.51 -45.55
N LYS A 713 39.24 -11.48 -45.93
CA LYS A 713 40.70 -11.25 -46.09
C LYS A 713 41.24 -11.88 -47.37
N SER A 714 40.85 -11.32 -48.50
CA SER A 714 41.58 -11.46 -49.76
C SER A 714 41.19 -10.35 -50.71
N SER A 715 42.20 -9.68 -51.26
CA SER A 715 42.18 -8.75 -52.40
C SER A 715 41.67 -7.30 -52.22
N ARG A 716 42.69 -6.41 -52.28
CA ARG A 716 42.77 -5.02 -52.76
C ARG A 716 42.18 -3.89 -51.94
#